data_AF-A0A9W7E7E5-F1
#
_entry.id   AF-A0A9W7E7E5-F1
#
_cell.length_a   1.000
_cell.length_b   1.000
_cell.length_c   1.000
_cell.angle_alpha   90.00
_cell.angle_beta   90.00
_cell.angle_gamma   90.00
#
_symmetry.space_group_name_H-M   'P 1'
#
loop_
_entity.id
_entity.type
_entity.pdbx_description
1 polymer ?
#
loop_
_entity_poly.entity_id
_entity_poly.type
_entity_poly.pdbx_seq_one_letter_code
_entity_poly.pdbx_strand_id
1 'polypeptide(L)'
;MAGRLITTSKKSYTPWNPENRLRVERDIAAARVEAEKKKEDDADQVINALRHGSELASKKKSNTDPTDLDDPSKSFTLFPQDKGKKRIRNEVNPAPTGTITVKHPKTGKIKEGVSILSEPIKPFTPEVNNKEAYDRREESRKSTSDPASMFMKIKPRPKKETLEERARREHDEEKKEKKEKKRLEKKEKKREKKDAKKEMKRLKKERGSQPAFKLDRAPTHTALILQTIVIITISLLMSPASSQRIAIIGAGVGGSYVSQFLSESTHPFNTHIFESTSSPGGRVKSTLIPFSDSETTVELGASIAYGGNHYISSYADKLGLNKITPSEDNPKNTFGIYDCSTSSFLFRQSKSLPESWFFKDYLPNFVNNFLVEMYRKVEIFLRFQETLNPLFSYVKEAASSLDELYSKLNGGETFDDCVGVWEAIDLSKYLNNSFTDFFKSKISSTSTTLLTQLSTAVNRVNYNHRTETLPTLVSLISHVPIVYGDLFAIEGGNVRLLETLASSASVLNLNTKVGLVVFNPQLNTFNLYDDSGKRLGEFDKVVLASPVQQSHNIEFKIQSMVDPTVLMNLYFDNGGEFEDIEESTVTMTKKNFHNSRTETEYITTVTTVVEGSRVKIEEFGGQGEVPESIYFATQKDTTGLYGDSNIFSITQLQVSETSRLFKIFSQKVLAKEEVERIFEGGKILAAHAWDSGTAGNNPISPISSFSGGAYPNFGPTLASNPPPTAFKIFKDGIFYPTAFESTGSAMELAAIGAKVVANMIIEEANEVAERTKIKNNEKQNQQEL
;
A
#
# COMPACT_ATOMS: atom_id res chain seq x y z
N MET A 1 -27.06 12.76 15.56
CA MET A 1 -26.36 13.76 16.41
C MET A 1 -24.98 13.30 16.93
N ALA A 2 -24.61 12.02 16.91
CA ALA A 2 -23.27 11.59 17.38
C ALA A 2 -22.09 12.04 16.46
N GLY A 3 -22.29 12.11 15.14
CA GLY A 3 -21.22 12.42 14.17
C GLY A 3 -20.79 13.89 14.04
N ARG A 4 -21.03 14.75 15.03
CA ARG A 4 -20.66 16.20 14.96
C ARG A 4 -19.87 16.73 16.17
N LEU A 5 -19.37 15.83 17.03
CA LEU A 5 -18.67 16.18 18.27
C LEU A 5 -17.14 15.99 18.23
N ILE A 6 -16.57 15.56 17.09
CA ILE A 6 -15.12 15.26 16.96
C ILE A 6 -14.37 16.29 16.11
N THR A 7 -15.05 17.24 15.44
CA THR A 7 -14.42 18.17 14.49
C THR A 7 -14.71 19.65 14.76
N THR A 8 -14.41 20.16 15.98
CA THR A 8 -14.18 21.60 16.23
C THR A 8 -13.48 21.87 17.57
N SER A 9 -12.17 22.14 17.57
CA SER A 9 -11.53 23.15 18.47
C SER A 9 -10.02 23.34 18.25
N LYS A 10 -9.61 24.04 17.16
CA LYS A 10 -8.39 24.86 17.24
C LYS A 10 -8.74 26.20 17.86
N LYS A 11 -8.62 26.35 19.20
CA LYS A 11 -8.36 27.61 19.93
C LYS A 11 -8.33 27.42 21.46
N SER A 12 -7.23 27.92 22.07
CA SER A 12 -7.05 28.34 23.47
C SER A 12 -7.75 27.55 24.59
N TYR A 13 -6.96 26.78 25.35
CA TYR A 13 -7.33 26.22 26.64
C TYR A 13 -7.71 27.29 27.68
N THR A 14 -8.77 27.04 28.45
CA THR A 14 -8.96 27.61 29.80
C THR A 14 -9.15 26.45 30.81
N PRO A 15 -8.67 26.57 32.07
CA PRO A 15 -8.70 25.44 33.01
C PRO A 15 -10.13 25.06 33.43
N TRP A 16 -10.37 23.76 33.64
CA TRP A 16 -11.68 23.19 33.92
C TRP A 16 -11.94 23.17 35.44
N ASN A 17 -13.09 23.68 35.90
CA ASN A 17 -13.43 23.82 37.33
C ASN A 17 -13.73 22.43 37.99
N PRO A 18 -13.04 22.06 39.09
CA PRO A 18 -13.29 20.81 39.84
C PRO A 18 -14.74 20.54 40.26
N GLU A 19 -15.54 21.57 40.55
CA GLU A 19 -16.93 21.37 41.00
C GLU A 19 -17.82 20.73 39.93
N ASN A 20 -17.54 20.98 38.65
CA ASN A 20 -18.28 20.35 37.55
C ASN A 20 -18.01 18.85 37.44
N ARG A 21 -16.81 18.39 37.84
CA ARG A 21 -16.45 16.98 37.84
C ARG A 21 -17.27 16.20 38.87
N LEU A 22 -17.33 16.69 40.12
CA LEU A 22 -18.10 16.07 41.20
C LEU A 22 -19.60 15.99 40.90
N ARG A 23 -20.14 16.97 40.17
CA ARG A 23 -21.52 16.95 39.69
C ARG A 23 -21.77 15.88 38.63
N VAL A 24 -20.90 15.78 37.62
CA VAL A 24 -21.01 14.75 36.57
C VAL A 24 -20.83 13.34 37.16
N GLU A 25 -19.91 13.15 38.11
CA GLU A 25 -19.73 11.87 38.81
C GLU A 25 -20.99 11.48 39.63
N ARG A 26 -21.69 12.45 40.25
CA ARG A 26 -23.01 12.23 40.89
C ARG A 26 -24.09 11.84 39.91
N ASP A 27 -24.21 12.56 38.80
CA ASP A 27 -25.26 12.34 37.79
C ASP A 27 -25.09 10.95 37.14
N ILE A 28 -23.84 10.50 36.94
CA ILE A 28 -23.51 9.14 36.47
C ILE A 28 -23.85 8.06 37.53
N ALA A 29 -23.59 8.33 38.82
CA ALA A 29 -23.94 7.40 39.89
C ALA A 29 -25.46 7.24 40.04
N ALA A 30 -26.22 8.33 39.95
CA ALA A 30 -27.68 8.30 39.97
C ALA A 30 -28.25 7.49 38.79
N ALA A 31 -27.74 7.71 37.58
CA ALA A 31 -28.15 6.98 36.38
C ALA A 31 -27.85 5.46 36.45
N ARG A 32 -26.79 5.05 37.18
CA ARG A 32 -26.51 3.62 37.42
C ARG A 32 -27.53 2.98 38.35
N VAL A 33 -27.87 3.63 39.47
CA VAL A 33 -28.88 3.12 40.43
C VAL A 33 -30.26 3.00 39.77
N GLU A 34 -30.63 3.95 38.91
CA GLU A 34 -31.90 3.90 38.17
C GLU A 34 -31.91 2.80 37.09
N ALA A 35 -30.77 2.54 36.44
CA ALA A 35 -30.62 1.42 35.51
C ALA A 35 -30.60 0.04 36.20
N GLU A 36 -30.10 -0.06 37.44
CA GLU A 36 -30.13 -1.29 38.23
C GLU A 36 -31.54 -1.61 38.74
N LYS A 37 -32.27 -0.63 39.28
CA LYS A 37 -33.69 -0.79 39.62
C LYS A 37 -34.52 -1.30 38.45
N LYS A 38 -34.32 -0.72 37.26
CA LYS A 38 -35.06 -1.12 36.06
C LYS A 38 -34.79 -2.58 35.67
N LYS A 39 -33.56 -3.09 35.87
CA LYS A 39 -33.25 -4.51 35.65
C LYS A 39 -33.93 -5.43 36.68
N GLU A 40 -34.09 -4.96 37.90
CA GLU A 40 -34.77 -5.69 38.98
C GLU A 40 -36.29 -5.78 38.68
N ASP A 41 -36.91 -4.66 38.29
CA ASP A 41 -38.31 -4.59 37.83
C ASP A 41 -38.57 -5.49 36.60
N ASP A 42 -37.66 -5.47 35.61
CA ASP A 42 -37.75 -6.32 34.41
C ASP A 42 -37.57 -7.82 34.74
N ALA A 43 -36.72 -8.16 35.72
CA ALA A 43 -36.52 -9.54 36.18
C ALA A 43 -37.76 -10.10 36.92
N ASP A 44 -38.37 -9.29 37.79
CA ASP A 44 -39.60 -9.67 38.49
C ASP A 44 -40.79 -9.86 37.54
N GLN A 45 -40.88 -9.10 36.45
CA GLN A 45 -41.86 -9.36 35.39
C GLN A 45 -41.65 -10.71 34.71
N VAL A 46 -40.39 -11.08 34.40
CA VAL A 46 -40.07 -12.39 33.81
C VAL A 46 -40.37 -13.54 34.78
N ILE A 47 -40.05 -13.40 36.06
CA ILE A 47 -40.35 -14.40 37.10
C ILE A 47 -41.86 -14.61 37.25
N ASN A 48 -42.66 -13.52 37.26
CA ASN A 48 -44.11 -13.63 37.34
C ASN A 48 -44.73 -14.25 36.07
N ALA A 49 -44.22 -13.95 34.88
CA ALA A 49 -44.65 -14.58 33.64
C ALA A 49 -44.38 -16.09 33.62
N LEU A 50 -43.20 -16.53 34.11
CA LEU A 50 -42.86 -17.95 34.26
C LEU A 50 -43.75 -18.66 35.29
N ARG A 51 -44.15 -17.97 36.37
CA ARG A 51 -45.05 -18.51 37.40
C ARG A 51 -46.43 -18.84 36.82
N HIS A 52 -47.05 -17.90 36.10
CA HIS A 52 -48.32 -18.15 35.41
C HIS A 52 -48.21 -19.20 34.30
N GLY A 53 -47.07 -19.30 33.60
CA GLY A 53 -46.81 -20.38 32.66
C GLY A 53 -46.86 -21.78 33.32
N SER A 54 -46.32 -21.91 34.54
CA SER A 54 -46.33 -23.19 35.28
C SER A 54 -47.71 -23.59 35.82
N GLU A 55 -48.54 -22.63 36.24
CA GLU A 55 -49.92 -22.87 36.70
C GLU A 55 -50.86 -23.30 35.57
N LEU A 56 -50.60 -22.86 34.34
CA LEU A 56 -51.31 -23.31 33.14
C LEU A 56 -50.88 -24.71 32.68
N ALA A 57 -49.63 -25.10 32.93
CA ALA A 57 -49.12 -26.43 32.63
C ALA A 57 -49.62 -27.51 33.62
N SER A 58 -49.73 -27.18 34.91
CA SER A 58 -50.16 -28.13 35.95
C SER A 58 -51.64 -28.55 35.83
N LYS A 59 -52.51 -27.69 35.29
CA LYS A 59 -53.93 -28.01 35.05
C LYS A 59 -54.21 -28.90 33.83
N LYS A 60 -53.19 -29.35 33.08
CA LYS A 60 -53.37 -30.11 31.82
C LYS A 60 -52.83 -31.55 31.81
N LYS A 61 -52.40 -32.08 32.96
CA LYS A 61 -51.99 -33.49 33.13
C LYS A 61 -52.51 -34.09 34.43
N SER A 62 -53.75 -34.57 34.41
CA SER A 62 -54.29 -35.45 35.45
C SER A 62 -55.31 -36.42 34.85
N ASN A 63 -54.84 -37.41 34.10
CA ASN A 63 -55.57 -38.66 33.84
C ASN A 63 -54.63 -39.72 33.27
N THR A 64 -54.14 -40.62 34.13
CA THR A 64 -54.03 -42.10 34.00
C THR A 64 -53.06 -42.60 35.07
N ASP A 65 -53.55 -43.51 35.93
CA ASP A 65 -52.75 -44.25 36.92
C ASP A 65 -51.70 -45.18 36.27
N PRO A 66 -50.59 -45.42 36.98
CA PRO A 66 -49.83 -46.66 36.84
C PRO A 66 -49.60 -47.36 38.20
N THR A 67 -49.93 -48.64 38.27
CA THR A 67 -49.40 -49.58 39.28
C THR A 67 -48.72 -50.76 38.59
N ASP A 68 -47.79 -51.38 39.32
CA ASP A 68 -47.10 -52.65 39.04
C ASP A 68 -45.93 -52.65 38.03
N LEU A 69 -44.76 -52.29 38.58
CA LEU A 69 -43.65 -53.20 38.90
C LEU A 69 -42.95 -54.08 37.84
N ASP A 70 -41.63 -54.14 38.07
CA ASP A 70 -40.65 -55.19 37.81
C ASP A 70 -39.81 -55.24 36.51
N ASP A 71 -38.60 -55.77 36.75
CA ASP A 71 -37.33 -55.59 36.02
C ASP A 71 -37.00 -56.85 35.16
N PRO A 72 -35.77 -57.15 34.71
CA PRO A 72 -35.42 -56.99 33.31
C PRO A 72 -35.10 -58.31 32.58
N SER A 73 -34.57 -58.15 31.37
CA SER A 73 -33.86 -59.12 30.54
C SER A 73 -34.70 -60.11 29.72
N LYS A 74 -34.58 -59.98 28.38
CA LYS A 74 -34.00 -61.03 27.52
C LYS A 74 -33.73 -60.54 26.10
N SER A 75 -32.69 -61.12 25.52
CA SER A 75 -32.33 -61.10 24.11
C SER A 75 -33.46 -61.58 23.20
N PHE A 76 -33.49 -61.12 21.94
CA PHE A 76 -33.59 -62.06 20.80
C PHE A 76 -32.99 -61.50 19.51
N THR A 77 -32.29 -62.38 18.80
CA THR A 77 -31.71 -62.20 17.47
C THR A 77 -32.78 -62.34 16.38
N LEU A 78 -32.57 -61.73 15.21
CA LEU A 78 -32.83 -62.35 13.89
C LEU A 78 -32.30 -61.49 12.72
N PHE A 79 -31.37 -62.05 11.95
CA PHE A 79 -31.14 -61.68 10.55
C PHE A 79 -32.10 -62.49 9.65
N PRO A 80 -32.24 -62.11 8.36
CA PRO A 80 -31.64 -63.00 7.36
C PRO A 80 -30.78 -62.27 6.31
N GLN A 81 -29.84 -63.02 5.73
CA GLN A 81 -29.08 -62.66 4.53
C GLN A 81 -29.79 -63.19 3.27
N ASP A 82 -29.62 -62.50 2.14
CA ASP A 82 -29.09 -63.08 0.89
C ASP A 82 -28.62 -61.93 -0.01
N LYS A 83 -27.35 -61.80 -0.44
CA LYS A 83 -26.50 -62.64 -1.32
C LYS A 83 -26.92 -62.62 -2.79
N GLY A 84 -26.14 -61.89 -3.59
CA GLY A 84 -26.21 -61.88 -5.05
C GLY A 84 -24.93 -61.32 -5.69
N LYS A 85 -23.79 -62.03 -5.57
CA LYS A 85 -22.56 -61.68 -6.30
C LYS A 85 -22.63 -62.19 -7.74
N LYS A 86 -22.22 -61.38 -8.72
CA LYS A 86 -21.54 -61.87 -9.93
C LYS A 86 -20.48 -60.88 -10.41
N ARG A 87 -19.33 -61.44 -10.77
CA ARG A 87 -18.11 -60.77 -11.26
C ARG A 87 -17.87 -61.32 -12.66
N ILE A 88 -17.59 -60.49 -13.66
CA ILE A 88 -17.00 -60.91 -14.94
C ILE A 88 -15.81 -59.97 -15.22
N ARG A 89 -14.77 -60.49 -15.86
CA ARG A 89 -13.49 -59.81 -16.16
C ARG A 89 -13.39 -59.51 -17.66
N ASN A 90 -12.66 -58.43 -17.94
CA ASN A 90 -11.77 -58.18 -19.09
C ASN A 90 -12.27 -58.46 -20.52
N GLU A 91 -12.16 -57.43 -21.37
CA GLU A 91 -11.44 -57.56 -22.64
C GLU A 91 -10.87 -56.19 -23.09
N VAL A 92 -9.95 -56.20 -24.07
CA VAL A 92 -9.07 -55.06 -24.43
C VAL A 92 -9.14 -54.82 -25.94
N ASN A 93 -9.39 -53.57 -26.39
CA ASN A 93 -8.69 -52.92 -27.51
C ASN A 93 -9.14 -51.45 -27.76
N PRO A 94 -8.40 -50.65 -28.56
CA PRO A 94 -8.37 -49.19 -28.41
C PRO A 94 -9.07 -48.37 -29.52
N ALA A 95 -9.32 -47.10 -29.19
CA ALA A 95 -9.49 -45.92 -30.06
C ALA A 95 -10.55 -45.95 -31.19
N PRO A 96 -11.22 -44.81 -31.44
CA PRO A 96 -10.63 -43.90 -32.42
C PRO A 96 -10.67 -42.41 -32.06
N THR A 97 -9.82 -41.66 -32.75
CA THR A 97 -9.77 -40.19 -32.80
C THR A 97 -11.07 -39.59 -33.33
N GLY A 98 -11.70 -38.70 -32.55
CA GLY A 98 -12.90 -37.96 -32.95
C GLY A 98 -12.62 -36.47 -33.18
N THR A 99 -12.40 -36.07 -34.43
CA THR A 99 -12.23 -34.66 -34.82
C THR A 99 -13.58 -33.93 -34.81
N ILE A 100 -13.78 -32.96 -33.90
CA ILE A 100 -15.00 -32.15 -33.89
C ILE A 100 -14.91 -31.05 -34.96
N THR A 101 -15.68 -31.22 -36.04
CA THR A 101 -15.84 -30.21 -37.09
C THR A 101 -17.14 -29.44 -36.87
N VAL A 102 -17.08 -28.19 -36.39
CA VAL A 102 -18.26 -27.33 -36.29
C VAL A 102 -18.52 -26.66 -37.65
N LYS A 103 -19.60 -27.03 -38.32
CA LYS A 103 -20.09 -26.31 -39.51
C LYS A 103 -20.87 -25.07 -39.09
N HIS A 104 -20.40 -23.89 -39.47
CA HIS A 104 -21.21 -22.67 -39.44
C HIS A 104 -21.94 -22.48 -40.78
N PRO A 105 -23.28 -22.30 -40.80
CA PRO A 105 -24.03 -22.24 -42.05
C PRO A 105 -24.20 -20.81 -42.58
N LYS A 106 -23.36 -20.40 -43.54
CA LYS A 106 -23.68 -19.58 -44.74
C LYS A 106 -22.39 -19.18 -45.48
N THR A 107 -22.52 -18.99 -46.80
CA THR A 107 -21.45 -18.57 -47.75
C THR A 107 -20.20 -19.47 -47.79
N GLY A 108 -20.30 -20.60 -48.49
CA GLY A 108 -19.12 -21.39 -48.86
C GLY A 108 -18.32 -20.71 -49.97
N LYS A 109 -17.05 -20.41 -49.71
CA LYS A 109 -15.97 -20.20 -50.70
C LYS A 109 -14.62 -20.31 -49.99
N ILE A 110 -13.71 -21.12 -50.52
CA ILE A 110 -12.31 -21.21 -50.09
C ILE A 110 -11.48 -20.36 -51.05
N LYS A 111 -10.56 -19.54 -50.51
CA LYS A 111 -9.39 -19.05 -51.23
C LYS A 111 -8.24 -18.79 -50.25
N GLU A 112 -7.05 -19.18 -50.65
CA GLU A 112 -5.80 -18.94 -49.94
C GLU A 112 -5.22 -17.56 -50.28
N GLY A 113 -4.39 -17.03 -49.36
CA GLY A 113 -3.22 -16.21 -49.71
C GLY A 113 -3.41 -14.71 -49.95
N VAL A 114 -2.73 -13.92 -49.12
CA VAL A 114 -1.84 -12.77 -49.44
C VAL A 114 -1.97 -11.64 -48.40
N SER A 115 -0.81 -11.17 -47.93
CA SER A 115 -0.58 -10.03 -47.03
C SER A 115 -0.89 -8.69 -47.70
N ILE A 116 -1.32 -7.68 -46.91
CA ILE A 116 -0.91 -6.26 -47.07
C ILE A 116 -1.28 -5.46 -45.79
N LEU A 117 -0.45 -4.46 -45.47
CA LEU A 117 -0.60 -3.49 -44.37
C LEU A 117 -1.60 -2.37 -44.71
N SER A 118 -2.35 -1.85 -43.72
CA SER A 118 -2.74 -0.42 -43.68
C SER A 118 -3.40 0.02 -42.35
N GLU A 119 -2.67 0.86 -41.60
CA GLU A 119 -3.05 2.06 -40.82
C GLU A 119 -4.38 2.22 -40.00
N PRO A 120 -4.36 3.08 -38.94
CA PRO A 120 -5.41 3.13 -37.92
C PRO A 120 -6.56 4.11 -38.18
N ILE A 121 -7.74 3.78 -37.67
CA ILE A 121 -8.97 4.59 -37.73
C ILE A 121 -8.98 5.66 -36.62
N LYS A 122 -9.31 6.90 -36.98
CA LYS A 122 -9.50 8.03 -36.04
C LYS A 122 -10.89 8.01 -35.38
N PRO A 123 -11.02 8.52 -34.14
CA PRO A 123 -12.29 8.52 -33.41
C PRO A 123 -13.30 9.56 -33.94
N PHE A 124 -14.58 9.24 -33.74
CA PHE A 124 -15.74 10.00 -34.21
C PHE A 124 -16.20 11.02 -33.15
N THR A 125 -16.41 12.28 -33.54
CA THR A 125 -16.99 13.33 -32.68
C THR A 125 -18.35 13.78 -33.21
N PRO A 126 -19.37 13.98 -32.34
CA PRO A 126 -20.58 14.69 -32.71
C PRO A 126 -20.69 16.05 -31.99
N GLU A 127 -20.39 17.13 -32.70
CA GLU A 127 -21.01 18.45 -32.44
C GLU A 127 -22.21 18.60 -33.37
N VAL A 128 -23.42 18.76 -32.83
CA VAL A 128 -24.46 19.55 -33.50
C VAL A 128 -25.15 20.43 -32.45
N ASN A 129 -24.96 21.73 -32.64
CA ASN A 129 -25.63 22.81 -31.94
C ASN A 129 -26.98 23.08 -32.61
N ASN A 130 -28.05 23.35 -31.84
CA ASN A 130 -29.06 24.30 -32.28
C ASN A 130 -29.87 24.89 -31.11
N LYS A 131 -30.30 26.14 -31.30
CA LYS A 131 -30.76 27.04 -30.25
C LYS A 131 -32.03 27.75 -30.71
N GLU A 132 -32.80 28.25 -29.73
CA GLU A 132 -33.91 29.21 -29.85
C GLU A 132 -35.28 28.67 -30.33
N ALA A 133 -36.29 28.81 -29.47
CA ALA A 133 -37.15 30.01 -29.53
C ALA A 133 -38.08 30.18 -28.31
N TYR A 134 -38.49 31.44 -28.09
CA TYR A 134 -39.76 31.90 -27.48
C TYR A 134 -39.90 32.13 -25.95
N ASP A 135 -39.71 33.38 -25.55
CA ASP A 135 -40.31 33.98 -24.34
C ASP A 135 -41.84 34.16 -24.47
N ARG A 136 -42.59 33.97 -23.37
CA ARG A 136 -43.69 34.89 -22.96
C ARG A 136 -44.32 34.59 -21.58
N ARG A 137 -44.70 35.71 -20.91
CA ARG A 137 -45.69 35.89 -19.80
C ARG A 137 -45.23 35.70 -18.34
N GLU A 138 -44.96 36.84 -17.70
CA GLU A 138 -45.44 37.16 -16.35
C GLU A 138 -46.91 37.70 -16.38
N GLU A 139 -47.43 38.01 -15.18
CA GLU A 139 -48.64 38.77 -14.84
C GLU A 139 -50.02 38.08 -14.88
N SER A 140 -50.45 37.56 -13.71
CA SER A 140 -51.66 37.97 -12.96
C SER A 140 -51.68 37.20 -11.61
N ARG A 141 -52.16 37.66 -10.44
CA ARG A 141 -52.95 38.85 -10.03
C ARG A 141 -52.47 39.40 -8.66
N LYS A 142 -52.71 40.69 -8.40
CA LYS A 142 -52.77 41.31 -7.05
C LYS A 142 -54.22 41.55 -6.62
N SER A 143 -54.55 41.36 -5.33
CA SER A 143 -55.70 41.90 -4.55
C SER A 143 -55.87 41.03 -3.28
N THR A 144 -56.40 41.40 -2.09
CA THR A 144 -56.68 42.63 -1.29
C THR A 144 -57.09 42.13 0.13
N SER A 145 -57.05 42.83 1.26
CA SER A 145 -56.56 44.17 1.67
C SER A 145 -56.50 44.23 3.22
N ASP A 146 -55.75 45.17 3.80
CA ASP A 146 -55.71 45.46 5.25
C ASP A 146 -56.92 46.32 5.70
N PRO A 147 -57.41 46.19 6.94
CA PRO A 147 -57.51 47.39 7.78
C PRO A 147 -57.13 47.17 9.26
N ALA A 148 -56.28 48.06 9.77
CA ALA A 148 -55.86 48.09 11.18
C ALA A 148 -56.79 48.90 12.11
N SER A 149 -56.90 48.48 13.37
CA SER A 149 -57.14 49.42 14.48
C SER A 149 -56.52 48.96 15.82
N MET A 150 -56.02 49.97 16.53
CA MET A 150 -55.41 50.04 17.88
C MET A 150 -55.66 48.91 18.91
N PHE A 151 -54.58 48.46 19.55
CA PHE A 151 -54.47 48.42 21.04
C PHE A 151 -52.99 48.50 21.50
N MET A 152 -52.75 48.99 22.73
CA MET A 152 -51.40 49.30 23.24
C MET A 152 -50.57 48.09 23.72
N LYS A 153 -49.25 48.24 23.59
CA LYS A 153 -48.16 47.71 24.45
C LYS A 153 -48.20 46.21 24.86
N ILE A 154 -47.32 45.43 24.24
CA ILE A 154 -46.28 44.60 24.90
C ILE A 154 -45.17 44.37 23.86
N LYS A 155 -43.88 44.46 24.24
CA LYS A 155 -42.77 44.05 23.35
C LYS A 155 -42.79 42.53 23.18
N PRO A 156 -42.87 41.97 21.96
CA PRO A 156 -42.71 40.53 21.79
C PRO A 156 -41.27 40.11 22.12
N ARG A 157 -41.12 39.01 22.87
CA ARG A 157 -39.82 38.35 23.04
C ARG A 157 -39.30 37.92 21.66
N PRO A 158 -37.97 37.96 21.41
CA PRO A 158 -37.43 37.43 20.17
C PRO A 158 -37.81 35.96 20.04
N LYS A 159 -38.38 35.57 18.89
CA LYS A 159 -38.55 34.16 18.54
C LYS A 159 -37.16 33.51 18.58
N LYS A 160 -37.04 32.33 19.18
CA LYS A 160 -35.81 31.54 19.09
C LYS A 160 -35.60 31.20 17.62
N GLU A 161 -34.54 31.75 17.03
CA GLU A 161 -34.08 31.42 15.68
C GLU A 161 -33.94 29.90 15.55
N THR A 162 -34.60 29.31 14.56
CA THR A 162 -34.55 27.85 14.40
C THR A 162 -33.16 27.41 13.94
N LEU A 163 -32.78 26.17 14.25
CA LEU A 163 -31.49 25.60 13.84
C LEU A 163 -31.30 25.63 12.31
N GLU A 164 -32.37 25.56 11.53
CA GLU A 164 -32.34 25.67 10.07
C GLU A 164 -32.19 27.11 9.57
N GLU A 165 -32.88 28.10 10.17
CA GLU A 165 -32.70 29.52 9.83
C GLU A 165 -31.26 29.97 10.08
N ARG A 166 -30.70 29.57 11.23
CA ARG A 166 -29.30 29.86 11.57
C ARG A 166 -28.32 29.23 10.58
N ALA A 167 -28.52 27.95 10.24
CA ALA A 167 -27.66 27.26 9.26
C ALA A 167 -27.74 27.89 7.86
N ARG A 168 -28.92 28.35 7.43
CA ARG A 168 -29.07 29.10 6.16
C ARG A 168 -28.35 30.43 6.21
N ARG A 169 -28.45 31.18 7.32
CA ARG A 169 -27.77 32.47 7.49
C ARG A 169 -26.24 32.33 7.46
N GLU A 170 -25.70 31.36 8.20
CA GLU A 170 -24.26 31.07 8.25
C GLU A 170 -23.72 30.69 6.85
N HIS A 171 -24.44 29.86 6.09
CA HIS A 171 -24.08 29.51 4.71
C HIS A 171 -24.16 30.69 3.71
N ASP A 172 -25.15 31.58 3.87
CA ASP A 172 -25.28 32.76 3.01
C ASP A 172 -24.27 33.87 3.36
N GLU A 173 -23.84 33.97 4.62
CA GLU A 173 -22.70 34.78 5.06
C GLU A 173 -21.39 34.22 4.46
N GLU A 174 -21.14 32.90 4.53
CA GLU A 174 -19.97 32.26 3.92
C GLU A 174 -19.92 32.46 2.38
N LYS A 175 -21.09 32.39 1.71
CA LYS A 175 -21.20 32.72 0.27
C LYS A 175 -20.88 34.18 -0.03
N LYS A 176 -21.29 35.13 0.83
CA LYS A 176 -20.94 36.55 0.68
C LYS A 176 -19.43 36.76 0.86
N GLU A 177 -18.83 36.18 1.90
CA GLU A 177 -17.39 36.29 2.17
C GLU A 177 -16.55 35.70 1.03
N LYS A 178 -16.88 34.50 0.54
CA LYS A 178 -16.23 33.88 -0.65
C LYS A 178 -16.36 34.75 -1.90
N LYS A 179 -17.47 35.46 -2.08
CA LYS A 179 -17.71 36.38 -3.22
C LYS A 179 -16.95 37.70 -3.06
N GLU A 180 -16.75 38.17 -1.84
CA GLU A 180 -15.95 39.35 -1.52
C GLU A 180 -14.45 39.09 -1.66
N LYS A 181 -13.94 37.96 -1.14
CA LYS A 181 -12.55 37.53 -1.31
C LYS A 181 -12.16 37.42 -2.79
N LYS A 182 -12.98 36.75 -3.62
CA LYS A 182 -12.80 36.72 -5.09
C LYS A 182 -12.87 38.12 -5.75
N ARG A 183 -13.59 39.07 -5.16
CA ARG A 183 -13.62 40.48 -5.63
C ARG A 183 -12.35 41.24 -5.27
N LEU A 184 -11.75 40.97 -4.10
CA LEU A 184 -10.49 41.56 -3.66
C LEU A 184 -9.31 41.04 -4.48
N GLU A 185 -9.16 39.71 -4.64
CA GLU A 185 -8.15 39.10 -5.52
C GLU A 185 -8.20 39.65 -6.96
N LYS A 186 -9.42 39.87 -7.49
CA LYS A 186 -9.62 40.42 -8.84
C LYS A 186 -9.35 41.93 -8.92
N LYS A 187 -9.34 42.67 -7.80
CA LYS A 187 -8.85 44.05 -7.71
C LYS A 187 -7.32 44.09 -7.60
N GLU A 188 -6.73 43.17 -6.85
CA GLU A 188 -5.28 43.05 -6.63
C GLU A 188 -4.55 42.70 -7.93
N LYS A 189 -4.97 41.63 -8.63
CA LYS A 189 -4.45 41.28 -9.96
C LYS A 189 -4.63 42.38 -11.02
N LYS A 190 -5.55 43.32 -10.81
CA LYS A 190 -5.71 44.53 -11.64
C LYS A 190 -4.76 45.66 -11.25
N ARG A 191 -4.34 45.76 -9.98
CA ARG A 191 -3.27 46.68 -9.53
C ARG A 191 -1.93 46.20 -10.05
N GLU A 192 -1.57 44.95 -9.80
CA GLU A 192 -0.33 44.31 -10.31
C GLU A 192 -0.15 44.52 -11.83
N LYS A 193 -1.17 44.22 -12.64
CA LYS A 193 -1.13 44.49 -14.10
C LYS A 193 -1.01 45.96 -14.46
N LYS A 194 -1.52 46.88 -13.64
CA LYS A 194 -1.40 48.33 -13.87
C LYS A 194 0.01 48.82 -13.52
N ASP A 195 0.59 48.30 -12.44
CA ASP A 195 1.91 48.67 -11.94
C ASP A 195 3.00 48.06 -12.83
N ALA A 196 2.92 46.79 -13.21
CA ALA A 196 3.80 46.19 -14.23
C ALA A 196 3.74 46.94 -15.59
N LYS A 197 2.57 47.45 -15.99
CA LYS A 197 2.42 48.27 -17.20
C LYS A 197 2.97 49.70 -17.02
N LYS A 198 3.10 50.19 -15.79
CA LYS A 198 3.73 51.46 -15.44
C LYS A 198 5.26 51.31 -15.40
N GLU A 199 5.75 50.22 -14.84
CA GLU A 199 7.15 49.77 -14.84
C GLU A 199 7.68 49.63 -16.28
N MET A 200 6.95 48.88 -17.12
CA MET A 200 7.31 48.70 -18.53
C MET A 200 7.29 50.01 -19.34
N LYS A 201 6.43 50.98 -18.96
CA LYS A 201 6.47 52.34 -19.55
C LYS A 201 7.65 53.15 -19.05
N ARG A 202 8.07 52.98 -17.79
CA ARG A 202 9.24 53.62 -17.20
C ARG A 202 10.52 53.13 -17.87
N LEU A 203 10.71 51.81 -17.98
CA LEU A 203 11.84 51.19 -18.68
C LEU A 203 11.91 51.59 -20.17
N LYS A 204 10.76 51.74 -20.85
CA LYS A 204 10.72 52.28 -22.21
C LYS A 204 11.05 53.77 -22.30
N LYS A 205 10.79 54.55 -21.26
CA LYS A 205 11.17 55.98 -21.18
C LYS A 205 12.66 56.15 -20.88
N GLU A 206 13.21 55.31 -20.00
CA GLU A 206 14.64 55.29 -19.65
C GLU A 206 15.50 54.80 -20.85
N ARG A 207 14.99 53.88 -21.69
CA ARG A 207 15.58 53.56 -23.01
C ARG A 207 15.44 54.68 -24.07
N GLY A 208 14.61 55.68 -23.82
CA GLY A 208 14.37 56.81 -24.75
C GLY A 208 15.32 57.99 -24.56
N SER A 209 16.24 57.93 -23.60
CA SER A 209 17.13 59.02 -23.23
C SER A 209 18.59 58.57 -23.07
N GLN A 210 19.21 58.19 -24.20
CA GLN A 210 20.66 58.29 -24.36
C GLN A 210 20.97 59.29 -25.49
N PRO A 211 21.97 60.18 -25.32
CA PRO A 211 22.34 61.12 -26.37
C PRO A 211 22.98 60.37 -27.54
N ALA A 212 22.59 60.72 -28.76
CA ALA A 212 23.16 60.14 -29.97
C ALA A 212 24.60 60.63 -30.18
N PHE A 213 25.57 59.89 -29.65
CA PHE A 213 26.96 60.01 -30.07
C PHE A 213 27.09 59.45 -31.49
N LYS A 214 27.25 60.34 -32.47
CA LYS A 214 27.74 59.95 -33.81
C LYS A 214 29.16 59.43 -33.66
N LEU A 215 29.34 58.12 -33.81
CA LEU A 215 30.65 57.50 -34.00
C LEU A 215 30.77 57.00 -35.44
N ASP A 216 31.23 57.87 -36.33
CA ASP A 216 31.71 57.47 -37.65
C ASP A 216 33.05 56.73 -37.49
N ARG A 217 32.98 55.40 -37.36
CA ARG A 217 34.04 54.43 -37.71
C ARG A 217 33.47 53.02 -37.66
N ALA A 218 33.72 52.24 -38.70
CA ALA A 218 33.39 50.81 -38.72
C ALA A 218 34.06 50.09 -37.55
N PRO A 219 33.43 49.05 -36.96
CA PRO A 219 34.07 48.27 -35.91
C PRO A 219 35.33 47.62 -36.47
N THR A 220 36.49 48.01 -35.92
CA THR A 220 37.77 47.37 -36.27
C THR A 220 37.69 45.89 -35.92
N HIS A 221 38.33 45.02 -36.72
CA HIS A 221 38.32 43.56 -36.51
C HIS A 221 38.65 43.16 -35.06
N THR A 222 39.50 43.94 -34.38
CA THR A 222 39.82 43.81 -32.94
C THR A 222 38.60 43.80 -32.02
N ALA A 223 37.58 44.62 -32.25
CA ALA A 223 36.38 44.67 -31.40
C ALA A 223 35.51 43.42 -31.57
N LEU A 224 35.36 42.94 -32.81
CA LEU A 224 34.64 41.70 -33.11
C LEU A 224 35.38 40.48 -32.54
N ILE A 225 36.71 40.47 -32.65
CA ILE A 225 37.58 39.45 -32.05
C ILE A 225 37.45 39.47 -30.52
N LEU A 226 37.50 40.64 -29.87
CA LEU A 226 37.31 40.73 -28.41
C LEU A 226 35.94 40.20 -27.98
N GLN A 227 34.88 40.57 -28.69
CA GLN A 227 33.52 40.13 -28.38
C GLN A 227 33.35 38.62 -28.61
N THR A 228 34.00 38.06 -29.64
CA THR A 228 34.03 36.62 -29.90
C THR A 228 34.85 35.88 -28.85
N ILE A 229 36.00 36.42 -28.43
CA ILE A 229 36.81 35.89 -27.32
C ILE A 229 36.01 35.91 -26.02
N VAL A 230 35.28 36.99 -25.71
CA VAL A 230 34.42 37.07 -24.51
C VAL A 230 33.28 36.05 -24.56
N ILE A 231 32.65 35.83 -25.72
CA ILE A 231 31.60 34.79 -25.86
C ILE A 231 32.21 33.38 -25.74
N ILE A 232 33.40 33.15 -26.31
CA ILE A 232 34.12 31.86 -26.21
C ILE A 232 34.61 31.63 -24.78
N THR A 233 35.16 32.62 -24.08
CA THR A 233 35.57 32.46 -22.68
C THR A 233 34.37 32.30 -21.75
N ILE A 234 33.27 33.03 -21.95
CA ILE A 234 32.01 32.76 -21.23
C ILE A 234 31.52 31.33 -21.51
N SER A 235 31.61 30.84 -22.75
CA SER A 235 31.22 29.47 -23.09
C SER A 235 32.17 28.39 -22.55
N LEU A 236 33.47 28.68 -22.40
CA LEU A 236 34.44 27.78 -21.75
C LEU A 236 34.29 27.79 -20.22
N LEU A 237 34.05 28.96 -19.62
CA LEU A 237 33.74 29.14 -18.20
C LEU A 237 32.38 28.51 -17.84
N MET A 238 31.43 28.55 -18.77
CA MET A 238 30.17 27.79 -18.75
C MET A 238 30.33 26.41 -19.40
N SER A 239 31.46 25.74 -19.18
CA SER A 239 31.51 24.28 -19.39
C SER A 239 30.35 23.67 -18.60
N PRO A 240 29.41 22.93 -19.24
CA PRO A 240 28.36 22.27 -18.49
C PRO A 240 29.04 21.35 -17.47
N ALA A 241 28.73 21.53 -16.19
CA ALA A 241 29.22 20.64 -15.15
C ALA A 241 28.89 19.20 -15.60
N SER A 242 29.93 18.37 -15.76
CA SER A 242 29.78 17.04 -16.35
C SER A 242 28.69 16.29 -15.59
N SER A 243 27.62 15.96 -16.30
CA SER A 243 26.42 15.39 -15.68
C SER A 243 26.76 14.07 -15.02
N GLN A 244 26.70 14.05 -13.68
CA GLN A 244 27.18 12.92 -12.87
C GLN A 244 26.36 11.67 -13.22
N ARG A 245 27.06 10.62 -13.62
CA ARG A 245 26.51 9.38 -14.16
C ARG A 245 26.24 8.41 -13.02
N ILE A 246 24.98 8.02 -12.85
CA ILE A 246 24.55 7.16 -11.75
C ILE A 246 23.93 5.89 -12.32
N ALA A 247 24.51 4.73 -11.99
CA ALA A 247 23.88 3.45 -12.28
C ALA A 247 22.89 3.09 -11.17
N ILE A 248 21.68 2.67 -11.54
CA ILE A 248 20.65 2.18 -10.63
C ILE A 248 20.35 0.73 -11.02
N ILE A 249 20.63 -0.21 -10.13
CA ILE A 249 20.45 -1.65 -10.38
C ILE A 249 19.12 -2.08 -9.77
N GLY A 250 18.15 -2.41 -10.62
CA GLY A 250 16.77 -2.76 -10.29
C GLY A 250 15.78 -1.60 -10.50
N ALA A 251 14.69 -1.87 -11.22
CA ALA A 251 13.57 -0.95 -11.46
C ALA A 251 12.35 -1.26 -10.56
N GLY A 252 12.59 -1.80 -9.37
CA GLY A 252 11.58 -1.87 -8.32
C GLY A 252 11.25 -0.49 -7.71
N VAL A 253 10.50 -0.48 -6.62
CA VAL A 253 10.10 0.76 -5.92
C VAL A 253 11.30 1.63 -5.58
N GLY A 254 12.34 1.07 -4.95
CA GLY A 254 13.54 1.81 -4.57
C GLY A 254 14.21 2.50 -5.76
N GLY A 255 14.47 1.78 -6.85
CA GLY A 255 15.22 2.30 -7.99
C GLY A 255 14.44 3.33 -8.80
N SER A 256 13.14 3.09 -9.01
CA SER A 256 12.25 4.01 -9.72
C SER A 256 12.09 5.32 -8.95
N TYR A 257 11.93 5.26 -7.62
CA TYR A 257 11.86 6.47 -6.79
C TYR A 257 13.20 7.20 -6.67
N VAL A 258 14.34 6.51 -6.56
CA VAL A 258 15.66 7.19 -6.58
C VAL A 258 15.85 7.96 -7.88
N SER A 259 15.56 7.34 -9.03
CA SER A 259 15.62 8.03 -10.33
C SER A 259 14.71 9.26 -10.36
N GLN A 260 13.46 9.11 -9.91
CA GLN A 260 12.50 10.21 -9.87
C GLN A 260 13.00 11.38 -9.01
N PHE A 261 13.42 11.12 -7.77
CA PHE A 261 13.89 12.17 -6.86
C PHE A 261 15.15 12.87 -7.36
N LEU A 262 16.07 12.15 -8.01
CA LEU A 262 17.25 12.75 -8.63
C LEU A 262 16.88 13.61 -9.85
N SER A 263 15.90 13.16 -10.66
CA SER A 263 15.40 13.93 -11.82
C SER A 263 14.68 15.24 -11.44
N GLU A 264 14.19 15.32 -10.20
CA GLU A 264 13.55 16.52 -9.63
C GLU A 264 14.53 17.47 -8.94
N SER A 265 15.80 17.07 -8.81
CA SER A 265 16.84 17.91 -8.21
C SER A 265 17.31 19.01 -9.18
N THR A 266 17.99 20.02 -8.64
CA THR A 266 18.65 21.07 -9.45
C THR A 266 19.96 20.61 -10.08
N HIS A 267 20.48 19.44 -9.69
CA HIS A 267 21.72 18.89 -10.20
C HIS A 267 21.44 18.04 -11.46
N PRO A 268 22.18 18.24 -12.56
CA PRO A 268 21.98 17.45 -13.77
C PRO A 268 22.59 16.06 -13.59
N PHE A 269 21.83 15.13 -13.00
CA PHE A 269 22.21 13.71 -12.91
C PHE A 269 21.84 12.95 -14.19
N ASN A 270 22.74 12.08 -14.65
CA ASN A 270 22.51 11.17 -15.76
C ASN A 270 22.28 9.76 -15.22
N THR A 271 21.01 9.46 -14.90
CA THR A 271 20.60 8.19 -14.29
C THR A 271 20.38 7.10 -15.34
N HIS A 272 21.09 5.98 -15.20
CA HIS A 272 20.88 4.77 -15.99
C HIS A 272 20.28 3.67 -15.09
N ILE A 273 19.03 3.29 -15.31
CA ILE A 273 18.42 2.12 -14.66
C ILE A 273 18.78 0.87 -15.46
N PHE A 274 19.12 -0.22 -14.75
CA PHE A 274 19.34 -1.57 -15.27
C PHE A 274 18.36 -2.53 -14.59
N GLU A 275 17.41 -3.06 -15.35
CA GLU A 275 16.40 -4.00 -14.87
C GLU A 275 16.58 -5.36 -15.55
N SER A 276 16.64 -6.41 -14.74
CA SER A 276 16.81 -7.79 -15.19
C SER A 276 15.64 -8.34 -16.02
N THR A 277 14.43 -7.80 -15.81
CA THR A 277 13.18 -8.23 -16.44
C THR A 277 12.74 -7.30 -17.57
N SER A 278 11.66 -7.68 -18.26
CA SER A 278 11.09 -6.92 -19.39
C SER A 278 10.25 -5.70 -18.99
N SER A 279 10.11 -5.39 -17.70
CA SER A 279 9.23 -4.33 -17.18
C SER A 279 9.66 -3.87 -15.78
N PRO A 280 9.60 -2.57 -15.44
CA PRO A 280 9.71 -2.08 -14.07
C PRO A 280 8.67 -2.69 -13.10
N GLY A 281 8.91 -2.55 -11.80
CA GLY A 281 7.95 -2.92 -10.74
C GLY A 281 8.54 -3.83 -9.64
N GLY A 282 9.37 -4.81 -10.01
CA GLY A 282 9.92 -5.79 -9.07
C GLY A 282 8.82 -6.57 -8.34
N ARG A 283 8.68 -6.35 -7.02
CA ARG A 283 7.61 -6.94 -6.19
C ARG A 283 6.24 -6.25 -6.29
N VAL A 284 6.16 -5.13 -7.03
CA VAL A 284 4.88 -4.54 -7.43
C VAL A 284 4.57 -5.07 -8.82
N LYS A 285 3.74 -6.12 -8.88
CA LYS A 285 3.49 -6.89 -10.10
C LYS A 285 2.04 -7.29 -10.20
N SER A 286 1.46 -7.02 -11.36
CA SER A 286 0.11 -7.45 -11.74
C SER A 286 0.15 -8.39 -12.94
N THR A 287 -0.98 -9.00 -13.26
CA THR A 287 -1.17 -9.80 -14.49
C THR A 287 -2.59 -9.61 -15.00
N LEU A 288 -2.78 -9.67 -16.32
CA LEU A 288 -4.10 -9.77 -16.92
C LEU A 288 -4.59 -11.21 -16.83
N ILE A 289 -5.81 -11.39 -16.32
CA ILE A 289 -6.49 -12.68 -16.21
C ILE A 289 -7.76 -12.62 -17.05
N PRO A 290 -7.97 -13.52 -18.02
CA PRO A 290 -9.26 -13.67 -18.67
C PRO A 290 -10.27 -14.25 -17.66
N PHE A 291 -11.35 -13.53 -17.39
CA PHE A 291 -12.39 -13.90 -16.43
C PHE A 291 -13.78 -13.49 -16.95
N SER A 292 -14.66 -14.47 -17.12
CA SER A 292 -15.92 -14.32 -17.89
C SER A 292 -15.64 -13.74 -19.29
N ASP A 293 -16.42 -12.75 -19.74
CA ASP A 293 -16.31 -12.12 -21.06
C ASP A 293 -15.35 -10.91 -21.07
N SER A 294 -14.43 -10.84 -20.11
CA SER A 294 -13.54 -9.69 -19.89
C SER A 294 -12.13 -10.11 -19.45
N GLU A 295 -11.15 -9.26 -19.68
CA GLU A 295 -9.85 -9.34 -19.01
C GLU A 295 -9.87 -8.47 -17.76
N THR A 296 -9.30 -8.96 -16.66
CA THR A 296 -9.20 -8.23 -15.39
C THR A 296 -7.76 -8.20 -14.90
N THR A 297 -7.29 -7.05 -14.40
CA THR A 297 -5.95 -6.95 -13.82
C THR A 297 -5.97 -7.45 -12.38
N VAL A 298 -5.14 -8.45 -12.09
CA VAL A 298 -4.95 -8.99 -10.73
C VAL A 298 -3.56 -8.65 -10.21
N GLU A 299 -3.50 -8.05 -9.03
CA GLU A 299 -2.24 -7.85 -8.30
C GLU A 299 -1.71 -9.18 -7.75
N LEU A 300 -0.52 -9.56 -8.22
CA LEU A 300 0.23 -10.73 -7.73
C LEU A 300 1.08 -10.37 -6.50
N GLY A 301 1.53 -9.12 -6.41
CA GLY A 301 2.43 -8.60 -5.38
C GLY A 301 1.77 -7.54 -4.50
N ALA A 302 2.43 -6.39 -4.29
CA ALA A 302 1.91 -5.30 -3.48
C ALA A 302 0.54 -4.80 -3.98
N SER A 303 -0.52 -5.15 -3.26
CA SER A 303 -1.90 -5.08 -3.78
C SER A 303 -2.66 -3.82 -3.38
N ILE A 304 -2.29 -3.21 -2.25
CA ILE A 304 -2.97 -2.06 -1.66
C ILE A 304 -1.95 -0.99 -1.25
N ALA A 305 -2.39 0.26 -1.28
CA ALA A 305 -1.72 1.41 -0.70
C ALA A 305 -2.69 2.15 0.25
N TYR A 306 -2.16 2.83 1.25
CA TYR A 306 -2.93 3.65 2.19
C TYR A 306 -2.87 5.12 1.76
N GLY A 307 -3.98 5.86 1.88
CA GLY A 307 -4.08 7.27 1.49
C GLY A 307 -3.01 8.19 2.09
N GLY A 308 -2.54 7.89 3.31
CA GLY A 308 -1.46 8.59 4.01
C GLY A 308 -0.04 8.13 3.68
N ASN A 309 0.14 7.20 2.72
CA ASN A 309 1.46 6.91 2.13
C ASN A 309 1.85 8.11 1.25
N HIS A 310 2.65 9.05 1.75
CA HIS A 310 2.88 10.32 1.07
C HIS A 310 3.52 10.15 -0.31
N TYR A 311 4.54 9.30 -0.47
CA TYR A 311 5.18 9.09 -1.77
C TYR A 311 4.32 8.25 -2.72
N ILE A 312 3.68 7.16 -2.28
CA ILE A 312 2.80 6.38 -3.18
C ILE A 312 1.57 7.20 -3.60
N SER A 313 0.92 7.87 -2.65
CA SER A 313 -0.31 8.63 -2.89
C SER A 313 -0.05 9.88 -3.71
N SER A 314 0.94 10.72 -3.36
CA SER A 314 1.19 11.97 -4.09
C SER A 314 1.74 11.78 -5.49
N TYR A 315 2.58 10.75 -5.74
CA TYR A 315 3.06 10.49 -7.09
C TYR A 315 1.99 9.87 -7.99
N ALA A 316 1.10 9.01 -7.46
CA ALA A 316 -0.07 8.58 -8.22
C ALA A 316 -0.92 9.78 -8.67
N ASP A 317 -1.17 10.77 -7.79
CA ASP A 317 -1.91 11.99 -8.15
C ASP A 317 -1.13 12.87 -9.15
N LYS A 318 0.18 13.09 -8.92
CA LYS A 318 1.07 13.90 -9.76
C LYS A 318 1.18 13.36 -11.19
N LEU A 319 1.13 12.04 -11.34
CA LEU A 319 1.21 11.34 -12.62
C LEU A 319 -0.17 11.13 -13.27
N GLY A 320 -1.26 11.56 -12.63
CA GLY A 320 -2.62 11.43 -13.15
C GLY A 320 -3.12 9.98 -13.19
N LEU A 321 -2.62 9.11 -12.30
CA LEU A 321 -3.03 7.72 -12.20
C LEU A 321 -4.32 7.61 -11.38
N ASN A 322 -5.36 6.99 -11.96
CA ASN A 322 -6.64 6.82 -11.31
C ASN A 322 -6.53 5.86 -10.12
N LYS A 323 -6.90 6.35 -8.93
CA LYS A 323 -7.02 5.55 -7.70
C LYS A 323 -8.41 4.91 -7.63
N ILE A 324 -8.46 3.62 -7.32
CA ILE A 324 -9.69 2.83 -7.14
C ILE A 324 -9.67 2.15 -5.77
N THR A 325 -10.85 1.82 -5.23
CA THR A 325 -10.93 0.92 -4.06
C THR A 325 -10.43 -0.47 -4.49
N PRO A 326 -9.52 -1.11 -3.74
CA PRO A 326 -9.07 -2.47 -4.03
C PRO A 326 -10.25 -3.45 -4.03
N SER A 327 -10.25 -4.43 -4.93
CA SER A 327 -11.28 -5.48 -4.93
C SER A 327 -11.35 -6.25 -3.61
N GLU A 328 -10.20 -6.39 -2.95
CA GLU A 328 -10.02 -7.05 -1.64
C GLU A 328 -10.75 -6.29 -0.52
N ASP A 329 -10.81 -4.95 -0.62
CA ASP A 329 -11.41 -4.01 0.33
C ASP A 329 -12.80 -3.51 -0.09
N ASN A 330 -13.46 -4.17 -1.04
CA ASN A 330 -14.81 -3.82 -1.43
C ASN A 330 -15.75 -3.90 -0.20
N PRO A 331 -16.42 -2.81 0.22
CA PRO A 331 -17.19 -2.78 1.47
C PRO A 331 -18.35 -3.78 1.49
N LYS A 332 -18.75 -4.37 0.37
CA LYS A 332 -19.75 -5.45 0.35
C LYS A 332 -19.19 -6.78 0.88
N ASN A 333 -17.92 -7.07 0.63
CA ASN A 333 -17.26 -8.32 1.01
C ASN A 333 -17.24 -8.46 2.54
N THR A 334 -17.56 -9.64 3.06
CA THR A 334 -17.25 -9.97 4.46
C THR A 334 -15.93 -10.69 4.58
N PHE A 335 -15.26 -10.50 5.72
CA PHE A 335 -14.12 -11.32 6.09
C PHE A 335 -14.41 -12.25 7.28
N GLY A 336 -13.63 -13.32 7.38
CA GLY A 336 -13.57 -14.18 8.55
C GLY A 336 -12.14 -14.52 8.94
N ILE A 337 -11.95 -14.80 10.23
CA ILE A 337 -10.69 -15.28 10.80
C ILE A 337 -10.88 -16.76 11.09
N TYR A 338 -10.14 -17.60 10.39
CA TYR A 338 -10.19 -19.06 10.50
C TYR A 338 -9.01 -19.59 11.32
N ASP A 339 -9.27 -20.57 12.18
CA ASP A 339 -8.26 -21.28 12.96
C ASP A 339 -8.18 -22.73 12.50
N CYS A 340 -7.06 -23.08 11.87
CA CYS A 340 -6.76 -24.42 11.39
C CYS A 340 -6.61 -25.45 12.53
N SER A 341 -6.27 -25.01 13.75
CA SER A 341 -6.05 -25.92 14.88
C SER A 341 -7.39 -26.48 15.39
N THR A 342 -8.39 -25.62 15.57
CA THR A 342 -9.77 -25.99 15.92
C THR A 342 -10.64 -26.36 14.71
N SER A 343 -10.16 -26.11 13.48
CA SER A 343 -10.92 -26.26 12.22
C SER A 343 -12.24 -25.47 12.25
N SER A 344 -12.20 -24.26 12.79
CA SER A 344 -13.37 -23.41 12.99
C SER A 344 -13.07 -21.95 12.66
N PHE A 345 -14.10 -21.17 12.33
CA PHE A 345 -13.97 -19.72 12.30
C PHE A 345 -14.00 -19.16 13.72
N LEU A 346 -12.92 -18.48 14.10
CA LEU A 346 -12.91 -17.64 15.28
C LEU A 346 -13.92 -16.51 15.08
N PHE A 347 -13.79 -15.76 13.99
CA PHE A 347 -14.65 -14.63 13.64
C PHE A 347 -15.21 -14.77 12.22
N ARG A 348 -16.44 -14.30 12.01
CA ARG A 348 -17.03 -14.03 10.70
C ARG A 348 -17.78 -12.71 10.83
N GLN A 349 -17.57 -11.82 9.87
CA GLN A 349 -18.31 -10.58 9.78
C GLN A 349 -19.71 -10.85 9.20
N SER A 350 -20.73 -10.25 9.80
CA SER A 350 -22.12 -10.48 9.41
C SER A 350 -22.46 -9.89 8.02
N LYS A 351 -23.15 -10.68 7.18
CA LYS A 351 -23.62 -10.25 5.84
C LYS A 351 -24.90 -9.42 5.87
N SER A 352 -25.71 -9.56 6.91
CA SER A 352 -26.98 -8.84 7.08
C SER A 352 -27.18 -8.40 8.53
N LEU A 353 -28.19 -7.56 8.76
CA LEU A 353 -28.67 -7.26 10.12
C LEU A 353 -29.24 -8.52 10.81
N PRO A 354 -29.19 -8.59 12.16
CA PRO A 354 -29.78 -9.68 12.94
C PRO A 354 -31.23 -9.96 12.55
N GLU A 355 -31.65 -11.23 12.55
CA GLU A 355 -33.04 -11.60 12.26
C GLU A 355 -34.04 -11.05 13.28
N SER A 356 -33.59 -10.79 14.52
CA SER A 356 -34.39 -10.11 15.54
C SER A 356 -34.76 -8.65 15.19
N TRP A 357 -34.08 -8.04 14.22
CA TRP A 357 -34.39 -6.68 13.75
C TRP A 357 -35.47 -6.74 12.67
N PHE A 358 -36.70 -7.08 13.06
CA PHE A 358 -37.89 -7.26 12.21
C PHE A 358 -38.19 -6.12 11.22
N PHE A 359 -37.64 -4.92 11.45
CA PHE A 359 -37.79 -3.77 10.56
C PHE A 359 -36.85 -3.82 9.34
N LYS A 360 -35.84 -4.71 9.30
CA LYS A 360 -34.82 -4.76 8.24
C LYS A 360 -35.41 -4.99 6.85
N ASP A 361 -36.48 -5.79 6.76
CA ASP A 361 -37.15 -6.14 5.50
C ASP A 361 -38.08 -5.02 4.98
N TYR A 362 -38.37 -4.01 5.82
CA TYR A 362 -39.18 -2.85 5.49
C TYR A 362 -38.34 -1.60 5.17
N LEU A 363 -37.01 -1.68 5.34
CA LEU A 363 -36.11 -0.57 5.05
C LEU A 363 -35.72 -0.54 3.56
N PRO A 364 -35.64 0.66 2.94
CA PRO A 364 -35.05 0.80 1.61
C PRO A 364 -33.61 0.24 1.60
N ASN A 365 -33.23 -0.44 0.52
CA ASN A 365 -31.93 -1.13 0.41
C ASN A 365 -30.73 -0.25 0.80
N PHE A 366 -30.75 1.06 0.50
CA PHE A 366 -29.66 1.97 0.88
C PHE A 366 -29.53 2.14 2.41
N VAL A 367 -30.67 2.16 3.14
CA VAL A 367 -30.69 2.25 4.61
C VAL A 367 -30.25 0.93 5.21
N ASN A 368 -30.75 -0.21 4.68
CA ASN A 368 -30.34 -1.53 5.13
C ASN A 368 -28.82 -1.72 4.97
N ASN A 369 -28.27 -1.43 3.79
CA ASN A 369 -26.82 -1.46 3.55
C ASN A 369 -26.03 -0.55 4.52
N PHE A 370 -26.49 0.69 4.75
CA PHE A 370 -25.85 1.60 5.71
C PHE A 370 -25.88 1.05 7.15
N LEU A 371 -26.98 0.43 7.56
CA LEU A 371 -27.10 -0.18 8.87
C LEU A 371 -26.27 -1.48 8.99
N VAL A 372 -26.15 -2.28 7.93
CA VAL A 372 -25.23 -3.44 7.89
C VAL A 372 -23.80 -2.96 8.08
N GLU A 373 -23.36 -1.91 7.38
CA GLU A 373 -22.03 -1.32 7.54
C GLU A 373 -21.77 -0.80 8.97
N MET A 374 -22.77 -0.17 9.59
CA MET A 374 -22.69 0.25 10.98
C MET A 374 -22.66 -0.95 11.95
N TYR A 375 -23.49 -1.96 11.71
CA TYR A 375 -23.54 -3.17 12.53
C TYR A 375 -22.23 -3.95 12.47
N ARG A 376 -21.65 -4.16 11.29
CA ARG A 376 -20.33 -4.79 11.08
C ARG A 376 -19.21 -4.10 11.87
N LYS A 377 -19.19 -2.76 11.89
CA LYS A 377 -18.21 -1.99 12.67
C LYS A 377 -18.43 -2.12 14.17
N VAL A 378 -19.69 -2.16 14.61
CA VAL A 378 -20.05 -2.41 16.02
C VAL A 378 -19.76 -3.85 16.45
N GLU A 379 -19.98 -4.84 15.58
CA GLU A 379 -19.68 -6.26 15.81
C GLU A 379 -18.17 -6.47 16.05
N ILE A 380 -17.33 -5.91 15.18
CA ILE A 380 -15.87 -5.90 15.35
C ILE A 380 -15.48 -5.14 16.63
N PHE A 381 -16.05 -3.95 16.87
CA PHE A 381 -15.73 -3.18 18.07
C PHE A 381 -16.09 -3.94 19.35
N LEU A 382 -17.34 -4.40 19.51
CA LEU A 382 -17.78 -5.13 20.70
C LEU A 382 -16.95 -6.39 20.95
N ARG A 383 -16.55 -7.09 19.88
CA ARG A 383 -15.76 -8.31 19.99
C ARG A 383 -14.30 -8.05 20.38
N PHE A 384 -13.69 -6.98 19.87
CA PHE A 384 -12.25 -6.74 20.00
C PHE A 384 -11.89 -5.44 20.77
N GLN A 385 -12.83 -4.70 21.37
CA GLN A 385 -12.65 -3.34 21.91
C GLN A 385 -11.46 -3.17 22.88
N GLU A 386 -11.31 -4.06 23.86
CA GLU A 386 -10.22 -4.03 24.85
C GLU A 386 -8.83 -4.13 24.19
N THR A 387 -8.79 -4.76 23.02
CA THR A 387 -7.61 -5.05 22.23
C THR A 387 -7.36 -3.99 21.15
N LEU A 388 -8.41 -3.58 20.41
CA LEU A 388 -8.30 -2.63 19.31
C LEU A 388 -7.97 -1.22 19.79
N ASN A 389 -8.49 -0.78 20.94
CA ASN A 389 -8.26 0.59 21.39
C ASN A 389 -6.76 0.89 21.66
N PRO A 390 -6.01 0.06 22.43
CA PRO A 390 -4.56 0.19 22.53
C PRO A 390 -3.84 0.05 21.19
N LEU A 391 -4.19 -0.96 20.39
CA LEU A 391 -3.57 -1.22 19.10
C LEU A 391 -3.70 -0.04 18.14
N PHE A 392 -4.92 0.48 18.00
CA PHE A 392 -5.23 1.63 17.15
C PHE A 392 -4.51 2.89 17.65
N SER A 393 -4.27 3.03 18.95
CA SER A 393 -3.47 4.13 19.50
C SER A 393 -2.01 4.04 19.04
N TYR A 394 -1.36 2.88 19.20
CA TYR A 394 0.05 2.71 18.81
C TYR A 394 0.29 2.75 17.31
N VAL A 395 -0.64 2.24 16.49
CA VAL A 395 -0.55 2.36 15.03
C VAL A 395 -0.72 3.82 14.59
N LYS A 396 -1.62 4.58 15.23
CA LYS A 396 -1.79 6.02 14.94
C LYS A 396 -0.59 6.84 15.40
N GLU A 397 0.02 6.51 16.55
CA GLU A 397 1.29 7.09 17.01
C GLU A 397 2.37 6.88 15.93
N ALA A 398 2.65 5.62 15.57
CA ALA A 398 3.67 5.29 14.57
C ALA A 398 3.40 5.92 13.19
N ALA A 399 2.15 5.90 12.72
CA ALA A 399 1.79 6.53 11.45
C ALA A 399 1.89 8.07 11.49
N SER A 400 1.60 8.71 12.62
CA SER A 400 1.74 10.18 12.76
C SER A 400 3.20 10.60 12.86
N SER A 401 4.09 9.79 13.44
CA SER A 401 5.54 10.04 13.44
C SER A 401 6.14 10.08 12.03
N LEU A 402 5.54 9.41 11.04
CA LEU A 402 6.00 9.50 9.65
C LEU A 402 5.80 10.90 9.04
N ASP A 403 4.80 11.68 9.49
CA ASP A 403 4.58 13.07 9.01
C ASP A 403 5.78 13.98 9.28
N GLU A 404 6.45 13.78 10.41
CA GLU A 404 7.69 14.46 10.75
C GLU A 404 8.85 14.01 9.83
N LEU A 405 8.97 12.70 9.58
CA LEU A 405 10.00 12.16 8.69
C LEU A 405 9.89 12.70 7.26
N TYR A 406 8.69 12.78 6.69
CA TYR A 406 8.52 13.38 5.36
C TYR A 406 8.94 14.86 5.36
N SER A 407 8.69 15.59 6.44
CA SER A 407 9.11 16.99 6.56
C SER A 407 10.64 17.13 6.60
N LYS A 408 11.32 16.26 7.35
CA LYS A 408 12.79 16.15 7.41
C LYS A 408 13.40 15.81 6.04
N LEU A 409 12.94 14.74 5.42
CA LEU A 409 13.44 14.27 4.12
C LEU A 409 13.16 15.26 2.97
N ASN A 410 12.04 15.98 3.01
CA ASN A 410 11.77 17.05 2.03
C ASN A 410 12.63 18.31 2.28
N GLY A 411 13.11 18.51 3.50
CA GLY A 411 14.13 19.51 3.84
C GLY A 411 15.55 19.16 3.37
N GLY A 412 15.77 17.93 2.88
CA GLY A 412 17.06 17.43 2.42
C GLY A 412 17.85 16.67 3.49
N GLU A 413 17.28 16.39 4.67
CA GLU A 413 17.94 15.64 5.75
C GLU A 413 18.39 14.25 5.26
N THR A 414 19.58 13.84 5.67
CA THR A 414 20.27 12.59 5.31
C THR A 414 20.52 11.73 6.55
N PHE A 415 20.69 10.42 6.32
CA PHE A 415 20.86 9.43 7.38
C PHE A 415 21.82 8.34 6.89
N ASP A 416 22.76 7.92 7.73
CA ASP A 416 23.71 6.87 7.40
C ASP A 416 23.06 5.48 7.35
N ASP A 417 22.10 5.22 8.23
CA ASP A 417 21.39 3.95 8.34
C ASP A 417 19.90 4.09 8.71
N CYS A 418 19.13 3.02 8.53
CA CYS A 418 17.69 3.03 8.79
C CYS A 418 17.31 3.12 10.28
N VAL A 419 18.21 2.75 11.21
CA VAL A 419 17.98 2.88 12.65
C VAL A 419 18.00 4.36 13.04
N GLY A 420 18.98 5.13 12.55
CA GLY A 420 19.04 6.58 12.73
C GLY A 420 17.78 7.30 12.22
N VAL A 421 17.17 6.81 11.12
CA VAL A 421 15.87 7.34 10.66
C VAL A 421 14.75 7.07 11.68
N TRP A 422 14.69 5.87 12.25
CA TRP A 422 13.70 5.53 13.27
C TRP A 422 13.93 6.25 14.60
N GLU A 423 15.17 6.55 14.96
CA GLU A 423 15.52 7.38 16.12
C GLU A 423 15.06 8.83 15.94
N ALA A 424 15.24 9.40 14.75
CA ALA A 424 14.84 10.77 14.43
C ALA A 424 13.34 11.07 14.52
N ILE A 425 12.49 10.05 14.68
CA ILE A 425 11.04 10.15 14.88
C ILE A 425 10.50 9.30 16.07
N ASP A 426 11.38 8.92 17.01
CA ASP A 426 11.06 8.16 18.23
C ASP A 426 10.32 6.81 17.98
N LEU A 427 10.65 6.13 16.88
CA LEU A 427 10.14 4.78 16.56
C LEU A 427 11.16 3.66 16.80
N SER A 428 12.44 3.97 17.05
CA SER A 428 13.47 2.98 17.37
C SER A 428 13.14 2.13 18.61
N LYS A 429 12.35 2.68 19.54
CA LYS A 429 11.75 1.99 20.70
C LYS A 429 10.92 0.74 20.35
N TYR A 430 10.50 0.58 19.09
CA TYR A 430 9.73 -0.55 18.57
C TYR A 430 10.55 -1.60 17.80
N LEU A 431 11.87 -1.42 17.66
CA LEU A 431 12.76 -2.34 16.93
C LEU A 431 13.26 -3.52 17.79
N ASN A 432 13.37 -3.32 19.11
CA ASN A 432 14.06 -4.22 20.03
C ASN A 432 13.10 -5.01 20.96
N ASN A 433 11.85 -5.19 20.55
CA ASN A 433 10.87 -6.04 21.23
C ASN A 433 9.95 -6.72 20.21
N SER A 434 9.52 -7.95 20.53
CA SER A 434 8.49 -8.63 19.75
C SER A 434 7.14 -7.93 19.97
N PHE A 435 6.29 -7.91 18.95
CA PHE A 435 4.94 -7.32 19.10
C PHE A 435 4.14 -8.00 20.22
N THR A 436 4.29 -9.32 20.35
CA THR A 436 3.62 -10.10 21.40
C THR A 436 4.04 -9.66 22.80
N ASP A 437 5.33 -9.47 23.06
CA ASP A 437 5.83 -9.06 24.38
C ASP A 437 5.52 -7.60 24.67
N PHE A 438 5.68 -6.73 23.67
CA PHE A 438 5.27 -5.34 23.76
C PHE A 438 3.79 -5.22 24.14
N PHE A 439 2.86 -5.83 23.38
CA PHE A 439 1.44 -5.71 23.67
C PHE A 439 1.02 -6.39 24.98
N LYS A 440 1.59 -7.56 25.32
CA LYS A 440 1.36 -8.20 26.64
C LYS A 440 1.78 -7.29 27.80
N SER A 441 2.79 -6.44 27.63
CA SER A 441 3.18 -5.45 28.65
C SER A 441 2.19 -4.29 28.82
N LYS A 442 1.23 -4.11 27.90
CA LYS A 442 0.30 -2.96 27.86
C LYS A 442 -1.18 -3.32 28.09
N ILE A 443 -1.56 -4.60 28.02
CA ILE A 443 -2.97 -5.04 28.13
C ILE A 443 -3.15 -6.15 29.18
N SER A 444 -4.40 -6.37 29.61
CA SER A 444 -4.76 -7.44 30.54
C SER A 444 -4.65 -8.83 29.91
N SER A 445 -4.37 -9.86 30.71
CA SER A 445 -4.10 -11.22 30.25
C SER A 445 -5.24 -11.84 29.42
N THR A 446 -6.51 -11.58 29.78
CA THR A 446 -7.68 -12.17 29.13
C THR A 446 -7.87 -11.73 27.67
N SER A 447 -7.41 -10.52 27.31
CA SER A 447 -7.52 -9.98 25.94
C SER A 447 -6.41 -10.49 25.00
N THR A 448 -5.35 -11.11 25.53
CA THR A 448 -4.14 -11.45 24.75
C THR A 448 -4.38 -12.52 23.67
N THR A 449 -5.21 -13.53 23.92
CA THR A 449 -5.49 -14.61 22.95
C THR A 449 -6.15 -14.06 21.69
N LEU A 450 -7.18 -13.22 21.86
CA LEU A 450 -7.94 -12.67 20.75
C LEU A 450 -7.12 -11.64 19.95
N LEU A 451 -6.29 -10.82 20.63
CA LEU A 451 -5.29 -9.98 19.97
C LEU A 451 -4.30 -10.83 19.14
N THR A 452 -3.76 -11.90 19.71
CA THR A 452 -2.76 -12.74 19.05
C THR A 452 -3.35 -13.41 17.80
N GLN A 453 -4.60 -13.87 17.87
CA GLN A 453 -5.31 -14.47 16.74
C GLN A 453 -5.59 -13.45 15.61
N LEU A 454 -6.12 -12.27 15.94
CA LEU A 454 -6.36 -11.20 14.98
C LEU A 454 -5.04 -10.70 14.36
N SER A 455 -4.06 -10.39 15.18
CA SER A 455 -2.76 -9.88 14.74
C SER A 455 -2.03 -10.89 13.89
N THR A 456 -2.14 -12.19 14.19
CA THR A 456 -1.50 -13.24 13.39
C THR A 456 -2.19 -13.41 12.04
N ALA A 457 -3.51 -13.26 11.96
CA ALA A 457 -4.20 -13.23 10.68
C ALA A 457 -3.75 -12.02 9.82
N VAL A 458 -3.64 -10.83 10.41
CA VAL A 458 -3.18 -9.59 9.75
C VAL A 458 -1.69 -9.70 9.33
N ASN A 459 -0.81 -10.13 10.22
CA ASN A 459 0.62 -10.29 9.96
C ASN A 459 0.93 -11.41 8.96
N ARG A 460 0.12 -12.47 8.93
CA ARG A 460 0.26 -13.50 7.89
C ARG A 460 -0.20 -13.00 6.54
N VAL A 461 -1.34 -12.31 6.40
CA VAL A 461 -1.77 -11.81 5.08
C VAL A 461 -0.84 -10.75 4.51
N ASN A 462 -0.24 -9.89 5.34
CA ASN A 462 0.65 -8.81 4.88
C ASN A 462 2.12 -9.20 4.75
N TYR A 463 2.62 -10.14 5.56
CA TYR A 463 4.05 -10.45 5.64
C TYR A 463 4.36 -11.96 5.65
N ASN A 464 3.36 -12.85 5.65
CA ASN A 464 3.52 -14.30 5.91
C ASN A 464 4.25 -14.62 7.22
N HIS A 465 4.15 -13.74 8.22
CA HIS A 465 4.79 -13.89 9.52
C HIS A 465 3.79 -14.12 10.65
N ARG A 466 4.23 -14.83 11.68
CA ARG A 466 3.52 -14.93 12.95
C ARG A 466 3.76 -13.68 13.81
N THR A 467 2.83 -13.37 14.70
CA THR A 467 2.93 -12.19 15.58
C THR A 467 4.07 -12.30 16.58
N GLU A 468 4.36 -13.52 17.04
CA GLU A 468 5.44 -13.80 17.99
C GLU A 468 6.84 -13.69 17.35
N THR A 469 6.93 -13.69 16.02
CA THR A 469 8.18 -13.68 15.25
C THR A 469 8.43 -12.36 14.52
N LEU A 470 7.69 -11.29 14.86
CA LEU A 470 7.86 -9.95 14.28
C LEU A 470 8.32 -8.94 15.33
N PRO A 471 9.18 -7.98 14.95
CA PRO A 471 9.42 -6.78 15.74
C PRO A 471 8.14 -5.95 15.82
N THR A 472 7.93 -5.24 16.92
CA THR A 472 6.74 -4.41 17.12
C THR A 472 6.51 -3.44 15.96
N LEU A 473 7.56 -2.79 15.45
CA LEU A 473 7.44 -1.81 14.36
C LEU A 473 6.81 -2.42 13.09
N VAL A 474 7.32 -3.58 12.63
CA VAL A 474 6.81 -4.27 11.43
C VAL A 474 5.33 -4.64 11.59
N SER A 475 4.96 -5.13 12.77
CA SER A 475 3.57 -5.47 13.07
C SER A 475 2.68 -4.21 13.21
N LEU A 476 3.17 -3.08 13.73
CA LEU A 476 2.41 -1.82 13.71
C LEU A 476 2.16 -1.34 12.26
N ILE A 477 3.15 -1.41 11.38
CA ILE A 477 3.00 -1.11 9.95
C ILE A 477 1.96 -2.04 9.30
N SER A 478 2.01 -3.34 9.61
CA SER A 478 1.04 -4.35 9.16
C SER A 478 -0.42 -4.00 9.52
N HIS A 479 -0.64 -3.27 10.62
CA HIS A 479 -1.98 -2.91 11.10
C HIS A 479 -2.49 -1.56 10.59
N VAL A 480 -1.72 -0.79 9.80
CA VAL A 480 -2.21 0.47 9.19
C VAL A 480 -3.51 0.29 8.38
N PRO A 481 -3.68 -0.76 7.54
CA PRO A 481 -4.91 -0.98 6.77
C PRO A 481 -6.17 -1.09 7.63
N ILE A 482 -6.15 -1.90 8.69
CA ILE A 482 -7.31 -2.12 9.58
C ILE A 482 -7.63 -0.90 10.48
N VAL A 483 -6.66 -0.01 10.69
CA VAL A 483 -6.81 1.19 11.53
C VAL A 483 -7.39 2.38 10.79
N TYR A 484 -6.98 2.60 9.54
CA TYR A 484 -7.38 3.77 8.76
C TYR A 484 -8.43 3.48 7.68
N GLY A 485 -8.38 2.31 7.01
CA GLY A 485 -9.37 1.88 6.02
C GLY A 485 -9.45 2.71 4.72
N ASP A 486 -8.69 3.80 4.59
CA ASP A 486 -8.58 4.59 3.36
C ASP A 486 -7.56 3.96 2.41
N LEU A 487 -7.96 2.82 1.84
CA LEU A 487 -7.13 1.97 1.00
C LEU A 487 -7.45 2.18 -0.48
N PHE A 488 -6.40 2.26 -1.29
CA PHE A 488 -6.50 2.39 -2.75
C PHE A 488 -5.55 1.45 -3.48
N ALA A 489 -5.93 1.11 -4.71
CA ALA A 489 -5.08 0.54 -5.74
C ALA A 489 -5.11 1.44 -6.97
N ILE A 490 -4.23 1.21 -7.95
CA ILE A 490 -4.17 1.97 -9.19
C ILE A 490 -4.93 1.23 -10.30
N GLU A 491 -5.76 1.94 -11.05
CA GLU A 491 -6.51 1.39 -12.19
C GLU A 491 -5.55 0.82 -13.25
N GLY A 492 -5.77 -0.42 -13.67
CA GLY A 492 -4.86 -1.15 -14.56
C GLY A 492 -3.59 -1.68 -13.89
N GLY A 493 -3.44 -1.48 -12.57
CA GLY A 493 -2.45 -2.13 -11.72
C GLY A 493 -1.43 -1.18 -11.09
N ASN A 494 -0.98 -1.53 -9.88
CA ASN A 494 -0.03 -0.76 -9.07
C ASN A 494 1.35 -0.64 -9.75
N VAL A 495 1.72 -1.62 -10.60
CA VAL A 495 2.95 -1.61 -11.39
C VAL A 495 3.09 -0.35 -12.27
N ARG A 496 1.97 0.21 -12.75
CA ARG A 496 1.94 1.40 -13.62
C ARG A 496 2.59 2.64 -13.01
N LEU A 497 2.56 2.76 -11.68
CA LEU A 497 3.27 3.80 -10.95
C LEU A 497 4.79 3.66 -11.15
N LEU A 498 5.32 2.44 -11.03
CA LEU A 498 6.75 2.16 -11.15
C LEU A 498 7.23 2.24 -12.60
N GLU A 499 6.42 1.79 -13.56
CA GLU A 499 6.69 1.99 -14.99
C GLU A 499 6.84 3.49 -15.34
N THR A 500 5.92 4.31 -14.82
CA THR A 500 5.93 5.75 -15.07
C THR A 500 7.10 6.43 -14.36
N LEU A 501 7.37 6.09 -13.10
CA LEU A 501 8.50 6.64 -12.33
C LEU A 501 9.86 6.24 -12.92
N ALA A 502 10.02 5.00 -13.39
CA ALA A 502 11.25 4.53 -14.04
C ALA A 502 11.56 5.30 -15.34
N SER A 503 10.54 5.84 -16.02
CA SER A 503 10.72 6.67 -17.22
C SER A 503 11.35 8.04 -16.96
N SER A 504 11.52 8.44 -15.69
CA SER A 504 12.32 9.61 -15.30
C SER A 504 13.83 9.42 -15.51
N ALA A 505 14.29 8.18 -15.69
CA ALA A 505 15.69 7.89 -15.91
C ALA A 505 16.18 8.47 -17.24
N SER A 506 17.44 8.93 -17.27
CA SER A 506 18.08 9.34 -18.52
C SER A 506 18.21 8.16 -19.51
N VAL A 507 18.40 6.94 -19.00
CA VAL A 507 18.34 5.69 -19.76
C VAL A 507 17.68 4.58 -18.92
N LEU A 508 16.70 3.88 -19.48
CA LEU A 508 16.09 2.69 -18.88
C LEU A 508 16.46 1.44 -19.70
N ASN A 509 17.28 0.56 -19.14
CA ASN A 509 17.75 -0.67 -19.78
C ASN A 509 16.99 -1.87 -19.19
N LEU A 510 15.98 -2.37 -19.92
CA LEU A 510 15.22 -3.56 -19.57
C LEU A 510 15.94 -4.83 -20.09
N ASN A 511 15.59 -6.00 -19.55
CA ASN A 511 16.24 -7.30 -19.83
C ASN A 511 17.78 -7.25 -19.71
N THR A 512 18.30 -6.41 -18.82
CA THR A 512 19.73 -6.16 -18.62
C THR A 512 20.12 -6.50 -17.19
N LYS A 513 20.48 -7.77 -16.98
CA LYS A 513 20.93 -8.26 -15.67
C LYS A 513 22.40 -7.92 -15.46
N VAL A 514 22.69 -7.03 -14.51
CA VAL A 514 24.07 -6.74 -14.09
C VAL A 514 24.65 -7.97 -13.39
N GLY A 515 25.83 -8.42 -13.83
CA GLY A 515 26.54 -9.56 -13.24
C GLY A 515 27.83 -9.17 -12.51
N LEU A 516 28.43 -8.03 -12.86
CA LEU A 516 29.70 -7.57 -12.29
C LEU A 516 29.77 -6.04 -12.20
N VAL A 517 30.23 -5.56 -11.04
CA VAL A 517 30.55 -4.15 -10.74
C VAL A 517 32.02 -4.05 -10.35
N VAL A 518 32.81 -3.27 -11.09
CA VAL A 518 34.24 -3.06 -10.83
C VAL A 518 34.50 -1.61 -10.46
N PHE A 519 34.93 -1.36 -9.22
CA PHE A 519 35.39 -0.04 -8.78
C PHE A 519 36.83 0.23 -9.25
N ASN A 520 37.05 1.39 -9.87
CA ASN A 520 38.36 1.92 -10.23
C ASN A 520 38.75 3.02 -9.22
N PRO A 521 39.67 2.76 -8.29
CA PRO A 521 40.07 3.74 -7.27
C PRO A 521 40.90 4.92 -7.83
N GLN A 522 41.49 4.80 -9.02
CA GLN A 522 42.27 5.90 -9.64
C GLN A 522 41.36 6.98 -10.24
N LEU A 523 40.21 6.56 -10.80
CA LEU A 523 39.21 7.47 -11.38
C LEU A 523 38.06 7.78 -10.42
N ASN A 524 37.92 7.00 -9.34
CA ASN A 524 36.76 6.99 -8.45
C ASN A 524 35.44 6.70 -9.18
N THR A 525 35.46 5.73 -10.11
CA THR A 525 34.31 5.34 -10.94
C THR A 525 34.04 3.83 -10.89
N PHE A 526 32.85 3.43 -11.31
CA PHE A 526 32.37 2.05 -11.36
C PHE A 526 32.11 1.64 -12.80
N ASN A 527 32.74 0.54 -13.22
CA ASN A 527 32.50 -0.12 -14.49
C ASN A 527 31.53 -1.28 -14.30
N LEU A 528 30.37 -1.23 -14.97
CA LEU A 528 29.32 -2.25 -14.91
C LEU A 528 29.39 -3.18 -16.11
N TYR A 529 29.08 -4.46 -15.88
CA TYR A 529 28.98 -5.50 -16.89
C TYR A 529 27.72 -6.35 -16.66
N ASP A 530 27.10 -6.83 -17.74
CA ASP A 530 26.02 -7.82 -17.64
C ASP A 530 26.56 -9.23 -17.33
N ASP A 531 25.65 -10.18 -17.13
CA ASP A 531 25.96 -11.58 -16.86
C ASP A 531 26.61 -12.33 -18.05
N SER A 532 26.64 -11.73 -19.24
CA SER A 532 27.44 -12.20 -20.39
C SER A 532 28.87 -11.63 -20.41
N GLY A 533 29.20 -10.71 -19.50
CA GLY A 533 30.48 -10.01 -19.44
C GLY A 533 30.60 -8.80 -20.38
N LYS A 534 29.51 -8.36 -21.01
CA LYS A 534 29.51 -7.16 -21.86
C LYS A 534 29.46 -5.91 -20.98
N ARG A 535 30.36 -4.95 -21.25
CA ARG A 535 30.42 -3.66 -20.54
C ARG A 535 29.15 -2.84 -20.81
N LEU A 536 28.47 -2.46 -19.74
CA LEU A 536 27.24 -1.65 -19.75
C LEU A 536 27.52 -0.15 -19.64
N GLY A 537 28.64 0.24 -19.02
CA GLY A 537 29.09 1.62 -18.96
C GLY A 537 30.00 1.90 -17.76
N GLU A 538 30.38 3.17 -17.65
CA GLU A 538 31.10 3.74 -16.51
C GLU A 538 30.25 4.81 -15.83
N PHE A 539 30.33 4.85 -14.50
CA PHE A 539 29.44 5.60 -13.62
C PHE A 539 30.21 6.15 -12.42
N ASP A 540 29.85 7.35 -11.94
CA ASP A 540 30.45 7.97 -10.77
C ASP A 540 29.94 7.34 -9.46
N LYS A 541 28.68 6.87 -9.46
CA LYS A 541 28.00 6.24 -8.31
C LYS A 541 27.13 5.07 -8.75
N VAL A 542 26.88 4.14 -7.83
CA VAL A 542 25.98 2.99 -8.01
C VAL A 542 24.92 2.98 -6.91
N VAL A 543 23.67 2.73 -7.30
CA VAL A 543 22.53 2.52 -6.40
C VAL A 543 22.08 1.07 -6.55
N LEU A 544 22.31 0.25 -5.54
CA LEU A 544 21.86 -1.13 -5.48
C LEU A 544 20.40 -1.15 -4.97
N ALA A 545 19.45 -0.99 -5.89
CA ALA A 545 18.01 -0.95 -5.58
C ALA A 545 17.33 -2.33 -5.60
N SER A 546 18.09 -3.35 -5.20
CA SER A 546 17.71 -4.76 -5.11
C SER A 546 18.24 -5.31 -3.78
N PRO A 547 17.54 -6.18 -3.05
CA PRO A 547 18.02 -6.68 -1.77
C PRO A 547 19.37 -7.38 -1.91
N VAL A 548 20.31 -7.17 -0.98
CA VAL A 548 21.67 -7.75 -1.06
C VAL A 548 21.64 -9.28 -1.18
N GLN A 549 20.69 -9.93 -0.50
CA GLN A 549 20.49 -11.39 -0.52
C GLN A 549 20.07 -11.88 -1.92
N GLN A 550 19.22 -11.12 -2.61
CA GLN A 550 18.74 -11.41 -3.97
C GLN A 550 19.79 -11.02 -5.03
N SER A 551 20.73 -10.15 -4.65
CA SER A 551 21.83 -9.66 -5.50
C SER A 551 23.09 -10.53 -5.44
N HIS A 552 22.98 -11.79 -4.98
CA HIS A 552 24.11 -12.73 -4.88
C HIS A 552 24.77 -13.08 -6.22
N ASN A 553 24.08 -12.86 -7.34
CA ASN A 553 24.62 -13.02 -8.69
C ASN A 553 25.38 -11.80 -9.22
N ILE A 554 25.57 -10.76 -8.39
CA ILE A 554 26.37 -9.59 -8.73
C ILE A 554 27.71 -9.69 -8.00
N GLU A 555 28.78 -9.88 -8.76
CA GLU A 555 30.13 -9.79 -8.22
C GLU A 555 30.54 -8.31 -8.05
N PHE A 556 31.11 -7.97 -6.90
CA PHE A 556 31.70 -6.65 -6.65
C PHE A 556 33.22 -6.78 -6.55
N LYS A 557 33.94 -6.03 -7.38
CA LYS A 557 35.40 -6.04 -7.46
C LYS A 557 35.99 -4.64 -7.31
N ILE A 558 37.24 -4.59 -6.92
CA ILE A 558 38.09 -3.40 -6.96
C ILE A 558 39.32 -3.68 -7.84
N GLN A 559 39.63 -2.73 -8.71
CA GLN A 559 40.82 -2.77 -9.56
C GLN A 559 42.07 -2.44 -8.75
N SER A 560 43.15 -3.21 -8.93
CA SER A 560 44.42 -2.93 -8.26
C SER A 560 45.03 -1.61 -8.74
N MET A 561 45.50 -0.81 -7.79
CA MET A 561 46.22 0.45 -8.04
C MET A 561 47.57 0.24 -8.74
N VAL A 562 48.15 -0.97 -8.64
CA VAL A 562 49.49 -1.31 -9.16
C VAL A 562 49.41 -1.98 -10.53
N ASP A 563 48.43 -2.87 -10.74
CA ASP A 563 48.19 -3.55 -12.00
C ASP A 563 46.68 -3.51 -12.34
N PRO A 564 46.27 -2.64 -13.28
CA PRO A 564 44.86 -2.51 -13.67
C PRO A 564 44.21 -3.79 -14.22
N THR A 565 44.97 -4.83 -14.56
CA THR A 565 44.43 -6.12 -14.99
C THR A 565 44.01 -7.02 -13.81
N VAL A 566 44.50 -6.74 -12.59
CA VAL A 566 44.21 -7.51 -11.39
C VAL A 566 42.95 -6.97 -10.71
N LEU A 567 41.92 -7.82 -10.62
CA LEU A 567 40.69 -7.55 -9.89
C LEU A 567 40.67 -8.30 -8.56
N MET A 568 40.46 -7.57 -7.48
CA MET A 568 40.27 -8.10 -6.12
C MET A 568 38.78 -8.02 -5.75
N ASN A 569 38.34 -8.79 -4.77
CA ASN A 569 36.96 -8.64 -4.25
C ASN A 569 36.82 -7.28 -3.55
N LEU A 570 35.74 -6.56 -3.86
CA LEU A 570 35.32 -5.41 -3.07
C LEU A 570 34.50 -5.94 -1.88
N TYR A 571 34.86 -5.50 -0.68
CA TYR A 571 34.15 -5.85 0.55
C TYR A 571 33.39 -4.60 1.03
N PHE A 572 32.13 -4.78 1.43
CA PHE A 572 31.35 -3.74 2.07
C PHE A 572 31.62 -3.74 3.57
N ASP A 573 31.71 -2.57 4.18
CA ASP A 573 31.77 -2.46 5.64
C ASP A 573 30.41 -2.80 6.25
N ASN A 574 30.42 -3.69 7.25
CA ASN A 574 29.22 -4.06 8.01
C ASN A 574 28.85 -2.99 9.06
N GLY A 575 28.99 -1.71 8.73
CA GLY A 575 28.71 -0.58 9.65
C GLY A 575 29.62 -0.52 10.89
N GLY A 576 30.85 -1.03 10.80
CA GLY A 576 31.87 -0.91 11.85
C GLY A 576 32.79 0.29 11.63
N GLU A 577 33.26 0.91 12.71
CA GLU A 577 34.15 2.08 12.67
C GLU A 577 35.49 1.80 11.96
N PHE A 578 36.04 2.85 11.33
CA PHE A 578 37.39 2.84 10.77
C PHE A 578 38.44 2.81 11.90
N GLU A 579 39.15 1.70 12.08
CA GLU A 579 40.53 1.74 12.57
C GLU A 579 41.47 1.95 11.38
N ASP A 580 42.29 3.01 11.43
CA ASP A 580 43.35 3.25 10.45
C ASP A 580 44.38 2.12 10.51
N ILE A 581 44.38 1.26 9.50
CA ILE A 581 45.37 0.18 9.37
C ILE A 581 46.69 0.80 8.88
N GLU A 582 47.61 1.07 9.82
CA GLU A 582 49.01 1.36 9.49
C GLU A 582 49.61 0.23 8.62
N GLU A 583 50.47 0.61 7.68
CA GLU A 583 50.88 -0.16 6.50
C GLU A 583 51.76 -1.40 6.79
N SER A 584 51.80 -1.91 8.03
CA SER A 584 52.79 -2.90 8.47
C SER A 584 52.28 -3.97 9.46
N THR A 585 51.38 -4.85 9.01
CA THR A 585 51.43 -6.32 9.28
C THR A 585 50.19 -7.04 8.70
N VAL A 586 50.28 -7.48 7.43
CA VAL A 586 49.18 -8.19 6.75
C VAL A 586 49.10 -9.66 7.21
N THR A 587 48.58 -9.88 8.42
CA THR A 587 48.11 -11.21 8.88
C THR A 587 46.59 -11.26 8.70
N MET A 588 46.13 -11.49 7.46
CA MET A 588 44.71 -11.37 7.13
C MET A 588 43.85 -12.47 7.75
N THR A 589 43.19 -12.15 8.87
CA THR A 589 42.00 -12.84 9.34
C THR A 589 40.81 -12.48 8.43
N LYS A 590 40.78 -13.06 7.22
CA LYS A 590 39.79 -12.81 6.17
C LYS A 590 38.35 -13.09 6.64
N LYS A 591 37.62 -12.06 7.09
CA LYS A 591 36.15 -12.11 7.17
C LYS A 591 35.58 -11.82 5.78
N ASN A 592 35.28 -12.88 5.02
CA ASN A 592 34.59 -12.73 3.74
C ASN A 592 33.18 -12.18 3.95
N PHE A 593 32.74 -11.24 3.10
CA PHE A 593 31.33 -10.87 2.96
C PHE A 593 30.43 -12.05 2.51
N HIS A 594 31.05 -13.15 2.05
CA HIS A 594 30.38 -14.45 1.82
C HIS A 594 30.21 -15.32 3.08
N ASN A 595 31.03 -15.16 4.13
CA ASN A 595 31.08 -16.11 5.26
C ASN A 595 30.64 -15.53 6.62
N SER A 596 30.23 -14.25 6.69
CA SER A 596 29.58 -13.69 7.89
C SER A 596 28.09 -13.40 7.69
N ARG A 597 27.48 -13.93 6.63
CA ARG A 597 26.03 -13.87 6.45
C ARG A 597 25.35 -14.77 7.48
N THR A 598 24.83 -14.18 8.56
CA THR A 598 23.56 -14.65 9.11
C THR A 598 22.52 -14.32 8.04
N GLU A 599 22.28 -15.26 7.13
CA GLU A 599 21.37 -15.05 6.02
C GLU A 599 19.97 -14.76 6.59
N THR A 600 19.50 -13.53 6.42
CA THR A 600 18.09 -13.18 6.61
C THR A 600 17.31 -13.94 5.55
N GLU A 601 16.91 -15.16 5.89
CA GLU A 601 16.12 -16.05 5.04
C GLU A 601 14.87 -15.29 4.57
N TYR A 602 14.49 -15.39 3.30
CA TYR A 602 13.25 -14.79 2.85
C TYR A 602 12.12 -15.81 2.96
N ILE A 603 10.97 -15.40 3.49
CA ILE A 603 9.83 -16.31 3.62
C ILE A 603 9.21 -16.53 2.24
N THR A 604 9.26 -17.78 1.78
CA THR A 604 8.63 -18.20 0.53
C THR A 604 7.13 -17.93 0.60
N THR A 605 6.64 -17.20 -0.40
CA THR A 605 5.24 -16.82 -0.53
C THR A 605 4.80 -17.09 -1.95
N VAL A 606 3.60 -17.62 -2.16
CA VAL A 606 3.05 -17.91 -3.47
C VAL A 606 1.66 -17.30 -3.57
N THR A 607 1.48 -16.47 -4.59
CA THR A 607 0.18 -15.92 -4.97
C THR A 607 -0.43 -16.80 -6.05
N THR A 608 -1.55 -17.45 -5.75
CA THR A 608 -2.30 -18.28 -6.71
C THR A 608 -3.63 -17.60 -7.02
N VAL A 609 -3.97 -17.49 -8.31
CA VAL A 609 -5.26 -17.00 -8.80
C VAL A 609 -6.08 -18.18 -9.28
N VAL A 610 -7.28 -18.35 -8.73
CA VAL A 610 -8.19 -19.47 -8.99
C VAL A 610 -9.54 -18.96 -9.45
N GLU A 611 -10.09 -19.55 -10.51
CA GLU A 611 -11.50 -19.45 -10.87
C GLU A 611 -12.27 -20.63 -10.26
N GLY A 612 -13.45 -20.37 -9.71
CA GLY A 612 -14.38 -21.41 -9.24
C GLY A 612 -15.76 -20.82 -8.93
N SER A 613 -16.81 -21.63 -8.82
CA SER A 613 -18.17 -21.11 -8.58
C SER A 613 -18.39 -20.64 -7.13
N ARG A 614 -17.79 -21.35 -6.15
CA ARG A 614 -17.75 -20.98 -4.73
C ARG A 614 -16.64 -21.74 -3.98
N VAL A 615 -16.30 -21.24 -2.79
CA VAL A 615 -15.57 -22.00 -1.76
C VAL A 615 -16.53 -23.01 -1.12
N LYS A 616 -16.07 -24.23 -0.89
CA LYS A 616 -16.83 -25.30 -0.22
C LYS A 616 -16.79 -25.13 1.29
N ILE A 617 -17.95 -24.94 1.93
CA ILE A 617 -18.07 -24.69 3.38
C ILE A 617 -17.66 -25.90 4.22
N GLU A 618 -17.79 -27.10 3.65
CA GLU A 618 -17.47 -28.39 4.26
C GLU A 618 -16.01 -28.44 4.72
N GLU A 619 -15.09 -27.82 3.98
CA GLU A 619 -13.65 -27.70 4.28
C GLU A 619 -13.35 -26.75 5.44
N PHE A 620 -14.35 -25.97 5.89
CA PHE A 620 -14.26 -24.96 6.95
C PHE A 620 -15.30 -25.18 8.07
N GLY A 621 -15.64 -26.44 8.34
CA GLY A 621 -16.52 -26.85 9.44
C GLY A 621 -18.01 -26.95 9.09
N GLY A 622 -18.40 -26.77 7.82
CA GLY A 622 -19.72 -27.15 7.30
C GLY A 622 -20.93 -26.33 7.78
N GLN A 623 -20.74 -25.23 8.52
CA GLN A 623 -21.84 -24.42 9.04
C GLN A 623 -21.76 -22.96 8.60
N GLY A 624 -22.92 -22.38 8.24
CA GLY A 624 -23.08 -20.96 7.87
C GLY A 624 -22.53 -20.60 6.49
N GLU A 625 -22.60 -19.33 6.11
CA GLU A 625 -22.00 -18.86 4.86
C GLU A 625 -20.47 -18.71 4.98
N VAL A 626 -19.79 -18.97 3.87
CA VAL A 626 -18.37 -18.62 3.71
C VAL A 626 -18.24 -17.10 3.51
N PRO A 627 -17.36 -16.40 4.26
CA PRO A 627 -17.00 -15.01 3.98
C PRO A 627 -16.28 -14.87 2.63
N GLU A 628 -16.38 -13.71 2.00
CA GLU A 628 -15.66 -13.41 0.75
C GLU A 628 -14.13 -13.36 0.93
N SER A 629 -13.64 -13.05 2.13
CA SER A 629 -12.22 -13.12 2.51
C SER A 629 -12.00 -14.00 3.75
N ILE A 630 -11.07 -14.94 3.70
CA ILE A 630 -10.70 -15.84 4.80
C ILE A 630 -9.24 -15.59 5.17
N TYR A 631 -8.97 -15.15 6.40
CA TYR A 631 -7.62 -14.95 6.93
C TYR A 631 -7.32 -16.00 7.99
N PHE A 632 -6.15 -16.64 7.92
CA PHE A 632 -5.85 -17.81 8.76
C PHE A 632 -5.00 -17.43 9.97
N ALA A 633 -5.52 -17.60 11.18
CA ALA A 633 -4.85 -17.22 12.43
C ALA A 633 -3.79 -18.22 12.89
N THR A 634 -3.83 -19.47 12.42
CA THR A 634 -2.89 -20.53 12.83
C THR A 634 -2.35 -21.32 11.65
N GLN A 635 -1.14 -21.85 11.82
CA GLN A 635 -0.62 -22.97 11.02
C GLN A 635 -0.99 -24.24 11.79
N LYS A 636 -1.38 -25.31 11.09
CA LYS A 636 -1.57 -26.62 11.72
C LYS A 636 -0.31 -27.43 11.48
N ASP A 637 0.37 -27.83 12.55
CA ASP A 637 1.61 -28.61 12.47
C ASP A 637 1.38 -29.94 11.73
N THR A 638 1.76 -29.95 10.45
CA THR A 638 1.96 -31.09 9.52
C THR A 638 0.87 -32.16 9.38
N THR A 639 -0.25 -32.09 10.11
CA THR A 639 -1.28 -33.16 10.15
C THR A 639 -2.71 -32.61 10.01
N GLY A 640 -3.08 -32.26 8.78
CA GLY A 640 -4.46 -31.94 8.41
C GLY A 640 -4.59 -31.18 7.10
N LEU A 641 -5.84 -30.80 6.80
CA LEU A 641 -6.33 -30.25 5.53
C LEU A 641 -5.45 -29.15 4.88
N TYR A 642 -4.70 -28.39 5.68
CA TYR A 642 -3.92 -27.21 5.24
C TYR A 642 -2.41 -27.30 5.54
N GLY A 643 -1.92 -28.42 6.09
CA GLY A 643 -0.59 -28.51 6.68
C GLY A 643 0.58 -28.46 5.70
N ASP A 644 0.31 -28.71 4.42
CA ASP A 644 1.34 -28.94 3.40
C ASP A 644 1.60 -27.71 2.52
N SER A 645 0.53 -26.97 2.15
CA SER A 645 0.60 -25.73 1.36
C SER A 645 0.58 -24.44 2.20
N ASN A 646 0.23 -24.56 3.49
CA ASN A 646 0.23 -23.49 4.48
C ASN A 646 -0.44 -22.20 3.98
N ILE A 647 -1.70 -22.33 3.55
CA ILE A 647 -2.53 -21.21 3.12
C ILE A 647 -2.68 -20.20 4.27
N PHE A 648 -2.58 -18.91 3.96
CA PHE A 648 -2.73 -17.83 4.94
C PHE A 648 -3.77 -16.76 4.57
N SER A 649 -4.19 -16.67 3.30
CA SER A 649 -5.46 -16.03 2.96
C SER A 649 -6.12 -16.65 1.73
N ILE A 650 -7.45 -16.52 1.64
CA ILE A 650 -8.25 -16.72 0.43
C ILE A 650 -9.15 -15.49 0.30
N THR A 651 -9.02 -14.73 -0.77
CA THR A 651 -9.76 -13.48 -0.99
C THR A 651 -10.47 -13.51 -2.33
N GLN A 652 -11.78 -13.26 -2.35
CA GLN A 652 -12.56 -13.11 -3.57
C GLN A 652 -12.34 -11.72 -4.19
N LEU A 653 -11.84 -11.70 -5.43
CA LEU A 653 -11.56 -10.46 -6.18
C LEU A 653 -12.73 -10.02 -7.07
N GLN A 654 -13.38 -10.96 -7.75
CA GLN A 654 -14.40 -10.64 -8.75
C GLN A 654 -15.45 -11.76 -8.84
N VAL A 655 -16.65 -11.41 -9.30
CA VAL A 655 -17.78 -12.32 -9.46
C VAL A 655 -18.41 -12.08 -10.83
N SER A 656 -18.70 -13.17 -11.55
CA SER A 656 -19.52 -13.21 -12.77
C SER A 656 -20.86 -13.89 -12.45
N GLU A 657 -21.72 -14.13 -13.43
CA GLU A 657 -22.98 -14.86 -13.21
C GLU A 657 -22.75 -16.33 -12.82
N THR A 658 -21.65 -16.94 -13.28
CA THR A 658 -21.39 -18.39 -13.14
C THR A 658 -20.11 -18.75 -12.40
N SER A 659 -19.17 -17.82 -12.25
CA SER A 659 -17.86 -18.05 -11.63
C SER A 659 -17.43 -16.88 -10.74
N ARG A 660 -16.41 -17.13 -9.93
CA ARG A 660 -15.77 -16.17 -9.02
C ARG A 660 -14.27 -16.30 -9.17
N LEU A 661 -13.59 -15.17 -9.07
CA LEU A 661 -12.14 -15.09 -9.10
C LEU A 661 -11.62 -14.95 -7.67
N PHE A 662 -10.75 -15.85 -7.27
CA PHE A 662 -10.13 -15.90 -5.96
C PHE A 662 -8.62 -15.71 -6.08
N LYS A 663 -8.04 -15.06 -5.08
CA LYS A 663 -6.61 -14.96 -4.86
C LYS A 663 -6.27 -15.61 -3.53
N ILE A 664 -5.23 -16.43 -3.55
CA ILE A 664 -4.78 -17.21 -2.41
C ILE A 664 -3.32 -16.89 -2.16
N PHE A 665 -2.97 -16.54 -0.93
CA PHE A 665 -1.58 -16.52 -0.49
C PHE A 665 -1.27 -17.79 0.34
N SER A 666 -0.13 -18.40 0.04
CA SER A 666 0.29 -19.73 0.51
C SER A 666 1.82 -19.84 0.49
N GLN A 667 2.41 -20.91 1.03
CA GLN A 667 3.87 -21.12 0.97
C GLN A 667 4.35 -21.92 -0.25
N LYS A 668 3.44 -22.58 -0.98
CA LYS A 668 3.74 -23.26 -2.25
C LYS A 668 2.59 -23.14 -3.24
N VAL A 669 2.85 -23.38 -4.52
CA VAL A 669 1.79 -23.48 -5.54
C VAL A 669 0.83 -24.59 -5.14
N LEU A 670 -0.46 -24.26 -5.04
CA LEU A 670 -1.48 -25.23 -4.67
C LEU A 670 -1.54 -26.38 -5.66
N ALA A 671 -1.61 -27.61 -5.17
CA ALA A 671 -1.88 -28.76 -6.03
C ALA A 671 -3.29 -28.67 -6.61
N LYS A 672 -3.49 -29.28 -7.78
CA LYS A 672 -4.81 -29.30 -8.46
C LYS A 672 -5.88 -29.89 -7.54
N GLU A 673 -5.54 -30.94 -6.81
CA GLU A 673 -6.41 -31.67 -5.89
C GLU A 673 -6.78 -30.80 -4.67
N GLU A 674 -5.89 -29.93 -4.21
CA GLU A 674 -6.20 -28.95 -3.15
C GLU A 674 -7.19 -27.90 -3.64
N VAL A 675 -7.02 -27.43 -4.87
CA VAL A 675 -7.91 -26.45 -5.52
C VAL A 675 -9.29 -27.05 -5.78
N GLU A 676 -9.36 -28.25 -6.39
CA GLU A 676 -10.62 -28.96 -6.64
C GLU A 676 -11.33 -29.36 -5.34
N ARG A 677 -10.60 -29.53 -4.23
CA ARG A 677 -11.17 -29.74 -2.89
C ARG A 677 -11.77 -28.45 -2.33
N ILE A 678 -11.02 -27.36 -2.26
CA ILE A 678 -11.44 -26.08 -1.64
C ILE A 678 -12.52 -25.36 -2.48
N PHE A 679 -12.42 -25.39 -3.81
CA PHE A 679 -13.26 -24.64 -4.72
C PHE A 679 -14.13 -25.57 -5.58
N GLU A 680 -15.42 -25.28 -5.67
CA GLU A 680 -16.31 -25.96 -6.61
C GLU A 680 -16.01 -25.51 -8.05
N GLY A 681 -15.67 -26.46 -8.93
CA GLY A 681 -15.19 -26.15 -10.28
C GLY A 681 -13.81 -25.47 -10.34
N GLY A 682 -13.01 -25.58 -9.27
CA GLY A 682 -11.74 -24.87 -9.11
C GLY A 682 -10.72 -25.10 -10.23
N LYS A 683 -10.18 -24.01 -10.79
CA LYS A 683 -9.15 -23.99 -11.84
C LYS A 683 -8.12 -22.90 -11.53
N ILE A 684 -6.84 -23.24 -11.49
CA ILE A 684 -5.75 -22.26 -11.42
C ILE A 684 -5.66 -21.51 -12.75
N LEU A 685 -5.74 -20.17 -12.71
CA LEU A 685 -5.56 -19.30 -13.87
C LEU A 685 -4.16 -18.70 -13.92
N ALA A 686 -3.56 -18.40 -12.76
CA ALA A 686 -2.17 -17.98 -12.64
C ALA A 686 -1.61 -18.42 -11.28
N ALA A 687 -0.29 -18.61 -11.23
CA ALA A 687 0.45 -18.73 -9.97
C ALA A 687 1.77 -17.97 -10.11
N HIS A 688 2.18 -17.28 -9.07
CA HIS A 688 3.50 -16.66 -8.99
C HIS A 688 4.11 -17.00 -7.64
N ALA A 689 5.19 -17.77 -7.65
CA ALA A 689 6.07 -17.89 -6.51
C ALA A 689 6.85 -16.58 -6.33
N TRP A 690 7.08 -16.26 -5.06
CA TRP A 690 8.05 -15.31 -4.55
C TRP A 690 9.01 -16.13 -3.68
N ASP A 691 9.82 -16.96 -4.33
CA ASP A 691 10.81 -17.82 -3.68
C ASP A 691 12.12 -17.06 -3.43
N SER A 692 12.93 -17.57 -2.50
CA SER A 692 14.19 -16.96 -2.07
C SER A 692 15.42 -17.38 -2.89
N GLY A 693 15.23 -18.19 -3.95
CA GLY A 693 16.31 -18.78 -4.73
C GLY A 693 16.65 -20.21 -4.29
N THR A 694 15.69 -21.14 -4.36
CA THR A 694 16.01 -22.56 -4.56
C THR A 694 15.07 -23.17 -5.60
N ALA A 695 15.62 -23.49 -6.77
CA ALA A 695 14.88 -24.10 -7.87
C ALA A 695 14.48 -25.55 -7.57
N GLY A 696 13.40 -25.73 -6.83
CA GLY A 696 12.72 -27.02 -6.65
C GLY A 696 11.86 -27.36 -7.87
N ASN A 697 12.25 -28.37 -8.63
CA ASN A 697 11.53 -28.81 -9.84
C ASN A 697 10.06 -29.17 -9.55
N ASN A 698 9.11 -28.43 -10.12
CA ASN A 698 7.77 -28.93 -10.41
C ASN A 698 7.18 -28.26 -11.67
N PRO A 699 6.47 -28.99 -12.56
CA PRO A 699 6.36 -28.58 -13.96
C PRO A 699 4.93 -28.16 -14.36
N ILE A 700 4.56 -26.91 -14.13
CA ILE A 700 3.37 -26.30 -14.77
C ILE A 700 3.73 -24.89 -15.30
N SER A 701 4.06 -24.85 -16.60
CA SER A 701 4.42 -23.66 -17.40
C SER A 701 5.78 -22.98 -17.07
N PRO A 702 6.43 -22.35 -18.08
CA PRO A 702 7.72 -21.70 -17.92
C PRO A 702 7.56 -20.31 -17.29
N ILE A 703 7.33 -20.28 -15.97
CA ILE A 703 7.42 -19.04 -15.19
C ILE A 703 8.89 -18.60 -15.21
N SER A 704 9.13 -17.40 -15.74
CA SER A 704 10.46 -16.82 -15.90
C SER A 704 11.26 -16.88 -14.60
N SER A 705 12.50 -17.36 -14.71
CA SER A 705 13.45 -17.52 -13.61
C SER A 705 13.60 -16.27 -12.74
N PHE A 706 13.84 -16.52 -11.44
CA PHE A 706 14.27 -15.60 -10.39
C PHE A 706 13.16 -15.00 -9.48
N SER A 707 12.77 -15.84 -8.52
CA SER A 707 12.33 -15.42 -7.18
C SER A 707 13.28 -14.46 -6.48
N GLY A 708 12.86 -13.22 -6.25
CA GLY A 708 13.19 -12.56 -4.99
C GLY A 708 12.05 -12.83 -4.01
N GLY A 709 12.35 -13.37 -2.82
CA GLY A 709 11.31 -13.71 -1.85
C GLY A 709 10.48 -12.50 -1.46
N ALA A 710 9.20 -12.71 -1.12
CA ALA A 710 8.27 -11.59 -0.93
C ALA A 710 8.68 -10.67 0.22
N TYR A 711 9.12 -11.24 1.35
CA TYR A 711 9.48 -10.53 2.58
C TYR A 711 10.67 -11.21 3.28
N PRO A 712 11.58 -10.46 3.92
CA PRO A 712 12.65 -11.03 4.74
C PRO A 712 12.09 -11.64 6.03
N ASN A 713 12.75 -12.64 6.59
CA ASN A 713 12.47 -13.19 7.92
C ASN A 713 12.99 -12.23 8.99
N PHE A 714 12.14 -11.31 9.44
CA PHE A 714 12.51 -10.21 10.33
C PHE A 714 13.08 -10.65 11.69
N GLY A 715 12.68 -11.83 12.19
CA GLY A 715 12.93 -12.24 13.57
C GLY A 715 12.16 -11.40 14.61
N PRO A 716 12.12 -11.80 15.89
CA PRO A 716 11.36 -11.09 16.92
C PRO A 716 11.94 -9.72 17.33
N THR A 717 13.21 -9.44 17.00
CA THR A 717 13.89 -8.15 17.22
C THR A 717 14.91 -7.91 16.11
N LEU A 718 15.29 -6.65 15.87
CA LEU A 718 16.32 -6.30 14.88
C LEU A 718 17.67 -7.01 15.14
N ALA A 719 18.02 -7.21 16.42
CA ALA A 719 19.22 -7.94 16.83
C ALA A 719 19.16 -9.47 16.60
N SER A 720 17.97 -10.04 16.34
CA SER A 720 17.81 -11.49 16.12
C SER A 720 18.34 -11.93 14.75
N ASN A 721 18.21 -11.07 13.73
CA ASN A 721 18.73 -11.27 12.38
C ASN A 721 19.35 -9.95 11.90
N PRO A 722 20.57 -9.58 12.37
CA PRO A 722 21.19 -8.28 12.11
C PRO A 722 21.39 -8.07 10.59
N PRO A 723 20.66 -7.13 9.97
CA PRO A 723 20.61 -6.96 8.52
C PRO A 723 21.48 -5.76 8.08
N PRO A 724 21.72 -5.56 6.77
CA PRO A 724 22.33 -4.33 6.28
C PRO A 724 21.39 -3.13 6.52
N THR A 725 21.72 -2.31 7.50
CA THR A 725 20.96 -1.09 7.87
C THR A 725 21.47 0.17 7.17
N ALA A 726 22.72 0.18 6.70
CA ALA A 726 23.36 1.35 6.10
C ALA A 726 22.80 1.66 4.69
N PHE A 727 22.49 2.93 4.44
CA PHE A 727 22.12 3.45 3.11
C PHE A 727 23.31 3.64 2.19
N LYS A 728 24.54 3.60 2.71
CA LYS A 728 25.79 3.69 1.96
C LYS A 728 26.71 2.53 2.35
N ILE A 729 26.72 1.49 1.52
CA ILE A 729 27.45 0.24 1.78
C ILE A 729 28.90 0.27 1.29
N PHE A 730 29.28 1.28 0.50
CA PHE A 730 30.67 1.55 0.16
C PHE A 730 30.92 3.06 0.14
N LYS A 731 31.88 3.51 0.95
CA LYS A 731 32.17 4.94 1.21
C LYS A 731 32.41 5.80 -0.04
N ASP A 732 32.91 5.21 -1.11
CA ASP A 732 33.29 5.97 -2.31
C ASP A 732 32.12 6.12 -3.31
N GLY A 733 31.03 5.35 -3.16
CA GLY A 733 29.82 5.60 -3.95
C GLY A 733 28.81 4.49 -4.20
N ILE A 734 28.68 3.46 -3.35
CA ILE A 734 27.60 2.47 -3.49
C ILE A 734 26.54 2.69 -2.42
N PHE A 735 25.34 3.06 -2.87
CA PHE A 735 24.17 3.33 -2.05
C PHE A 735 23.15 2.17 -2.09
N TYR A 736 22.36 2.03 -1.02
CA TYR A 736 21.46 0.90 -0.79
C TYR A 736 20.11 1.37 -0.23
N PRO A 737 19.16 1.83 -1.07
CA PRO A 737 17.86 2.33 -0.63
C PRO A 737 16.99 1.23 0.02
N THR A 738 17.33 -0.03 -0.23
CA THR A 738 16.64 -1.22 0.30
C THR A 738 17.00 -1.52 1.77
N ALA A 739 17.84 -0.72 2.43
CA ALA A 739 18.17 -0.89 3.85
C ALA A 739 16.93 -0.97 4.76
N PHE A 740 15.88 -0.18 4.48
CA PHE A 740 14.61 -0.22 5.23
C PHE A 740 13.90 -1.56 5.24
N GLU A 741 14.11 -2.41 4.23
CA GLU A 741 13.44 -3.71 4.14
C GLU A 741 13.64 -4.57 5.39
N SER A 742 14.76 -4.37 6.08
CA SER A 742 15.08 -4.98 7.37
C SER A 742 14.16 -4.62 8.54
N THR A 743 13.50 -3.47 8.49
CA THR A 743 12.69 -2.89 9.58
C THR A 743 11.22 -2.68 9.19
N GLY A 744 10.90 -2.93 7.92
CA GLY A 744 9.56 -3.11 7.38
C GLY A 744 9.58 -3.19 5.85
N SER A 745 8.70 -3.99 5.25
CA SER A 745 8.66 -4.17 3.80
C SER A 745 7.31 -3.73 3.21
N ALA A 746 7.21 -2.44 2.90
CA ALA A 746 6.06 -1.83 2.24
C ALA A 746 6.53 -0.85 1.14
N MET A 747 5.67 -0.58 0.15
CA MET A 747 6.01 0.34 -0.96
C MET A 747 6.46 1.72 -0.46
N GLU A 748 5.76 2.29 0.52
CA GLU A 748 6.11 3.60 1.08
C GLU A 748 7.49 3.59 1.77
N LEU A 749 7.85 2.52 2.49
CA LEU A 749 9.16 2.40 3.14
C LEU A 749 10.32 2.30 2.13
N ALA A 750 10.09 1.58 1.03
CA ALA A 750 11.04 1.54 -0.08
C ALA A 750 11.19 2.91 -0.77
N ALA A 751 10.11 3.70 -0.86
CA ALA A 751 10.16 5.08 -1.36
C ALA A 751 10.83 6.05 -0.36
N ILE A 752 10.66 5.86 0.95
CA ILE A 752 11.41 6.60 1.99
C ILE A 752 12.91 6.30 1.88
N GLY A 753 13.31 5.02 1.78
CA GLY A 753 14.72 4.65 1.58
C GLY A 753 15.33 5.21 0.28
N ALA A 754 14.52 5.23 -0.79
CA ALA A 754 14.89 5.92 -2.03
C ALA A 754 15.09 7.43 -1.84
N LYS A 755 14.27 8.08 -1.02
CA LYS A 755 14.42 9.52 -0.72
C LYS A 755 15.66 9.81 0.11
N VAL A 756 15.99 8.97 1.11
CA VAL A 756 17.24 9.09 1.88
C VAL A 756 18.45 9.03 0.95
N VAL A 757 18.54 7.98 0.12
CA VAL A 757 19.65 7.82 -0.84
C VAL A 757 19.72 8.96 -1.85
N ALA A 758 18.59 9.43 -2.38
CA ALA A 758 18.58 10.58 -3.28
C ALA A 758 19.09 11.86 -2.59
N ASN A 759 18.72 12.10 -1.32
CA ASN A 759 19.24 13.22 -0.54
C ASN A 759 20.76 13.12 -0.35
N MET A 760 21.29 11.93 0.02
CA MET A 760 22.74 11.70 0.21
C MET A 760 23.53 11.98 -1.09
N ILE A 761 23.02 11.52 -2.24
CA ILE A 761 23.64 11.79 -3.55
C ILE A 761 23.62 13.28 -3.88
N ILE A 762 22.53 13.98 -3.58
CA ILE A 762 22.41 15.43 -3.77
C ILE A 762 23.36 16.19 -2.84
N GLU A 763 23.51 15.77 -1.58
CA GLU A 763 24.44 16.35 -0.61
C GLU A 763 25.90 16.19 -1.06
N GLU A 764 26.33 14.98 -1.45
CA GLU A 764 27.67 14.75 -2.01
C GLU A 764 27.93 15.60 -3.25
N ALA A 765 26.94 15.76 -4.15
CA ALA A 765 27.08 16.60 -5.34
C ALA A 765 27.23 18.10 -4.99
N ASN A 766 26.45 18.60 -4.02
CA ASN A 766 26.59 19.96 -3.49
C ASN A 766 28.00 20.18 -2.90
N GLU A 767 28.49 19.26 -2.08
CA GLU A 767 29.83 19.35 -1.49
C GLU A 767 30.93 19.40 -2.55
N VAL A 768 30.87 18.53 -3.57
CA VAL A 768 31.84 18.52 -4.67
C VAL A 768 31.78 19.84 -5.45
N ALA A 769 30.58 20.39 -5.66
CA ALA A 769 30.40 21.69 -6.32
C ALA A 769 31.03 22.84 -5.51
N GLU A 770 30.81 22.89 -4.19
CA GLU A 770 31.42 23.92 -3.32
C GLU A 770 32.94 23.78 -3.21
N ARG A 771 33.47 22.57 -3.00
CA ARG A 771 34.92 22.29 -2.99
C ARG A 771 35.57 22.71 -4.32
N THR A 772 34.86 22.56 -5.45
CA THR A 772 35.33 22.97 -6.78
C THR A 772 35.33 24.50 -6.94
N LYS A 773 34.29 25.19 -6.46
CA LYS A 773 34.24 26.67 -6.44
C LYS A 773 35.41 27.25 -5.64
N ILE A 774 35.67 26.71 -4.44
CA ILE A 774 36.78 27.15 -3.57
C ILE A 774 38.13 27.00 -4.30
N LYS A 775 38.43 25.81 -4.84
CA LYS A 775 39.67 25.56 -5.59
C LYS A 775 39.84 26.46 -6.82
N ASN A 776 38.74 26.80 -7.51
CA ASN A 776 38.80 27.71 -8.65
C ASN A 776 39.08 29.15 -8.21
N ASN A 777 38.47 29.61 -7.11
CA ASN A 777 38.76 30.92 -6.52
C ASN A 777 40.22 31.02 -6.03
N GLU A 778 40.75 29.96 -5.39
CA GLU A 778 42.15 29.89 -4.97
C GLU A 778 43.11 29.98 -6.17
N LYS A 779 42.84 29.23 -7.24
CA LYS A 779 43.62 29.29 -8.49
C LYS A 779 43.55 30.67 -9.16
N GLN A 780 42.38 31.30 -9.16
CA GLN A 780 42.24 32.66 -9.70
C GLN A 780 43.05 33.66 -8.87
N ASN A 781 42.95 33.62 -7.53
CA ASN A 781 43.74 34.47 -6.64
C ASN A 781 45.25 34.25 -6.82
N GLN A 782 45.70 33.01 -7.08
CA GLN A 782 47.10 32.68 -7.40
C GLN A 782 47.53 33.10 -8.82
N GLN A 783 46.61 33.44 -9.71
CA GLN A 783 46.89 33.99 -11.04
C GLN A 783 46.80 35.53 -11.08
N GLU A 784 46.14 36.14 -10.09
CA GLU A 784 46.06 37.60 -9.89
C GLU A 784 47.21 38.16 -9.03
N LEU A 785 47.91 37.30 -8.28
CA LEU A 785 49.14 37.58 -7.52
C LEU A 785 50.42 37.40 -8.35
#